data_AF-A0A0W8CVX1-F1
#
_entry.id   AF-A0A0W8CVX1-F1
#
_cell.length_a   1.000
_cell.length_b   1.000
_cell.length_c   1.000
_cell.angle_alpha   90.00
_cell.angle_beta   90.00
_cell.angle_gamma   90.00
#
_symmetry.space_group_name_H-M   'P 1'
#
loop_
_entity.id
_entity.type
_entity.pdbx_description
1 polymer ?
#
loop_
_entity_poly.entity_id
_entity_poly.type
_entity_poly.pdbx_seq_one_letter_code
_entity_poly.pdbx_strand_id
1 'polypeptide(L)'
;MAEAHQAIGVFEEHKRGVELLYSDEGIRISFTIPPPHEIRRSVVRELFHLQRAVRRGVYPAPPFVAILTVVAISVIVVSSPTESWWRSGPISVVVWHVGNFLMPYWHRLPNSIYVAYLAAWAAFLGLLVLMAVQRLFLRLLLSYRGWLYLAPRQKSRVVMAWAALLKIFGGRHPLTYSFQDALPRLPLPPLKDTIQRYLQSVHPLLTSKEYEEVERMAHEFVHKEGPKLQFYLYLKSWWSSNYVTDWWEKYVYLKGRSSLMINSNYYALPGANLDFSLTKKPVALAAALVHEFLLFKQDLDREHLPPQLIRGIVPLCMSQYQRIFSCTRIPGRETDSLKLYQHKSKHIAVFCHGRVFKMPLFEKGQYGKLLTKFEIQRQFEWIETTALAMGAPSKAEENLAALTAAGRIEWAENREQFFSSGVNKRSLEVIESSVFVVVLQNDVAKDWTSMGKNLIHGSGGNRWFDKSFNLVIYKNSVAGINAEHAWADAPVMAHAWEHVYTKQTYTMPYDDNGDTLVQSDDERESKLPLCRMLQWDFSTGLQDAVLKSLGDAEKSISDFDLKVISHTDYGKGLIKKFRVSPDAFIQMALQLAYYRNSGTIAQTYESSMTRLYRDGRTETVRPVTDESKEFVLGMVDPKLSDAEKLKLLQRACDVHQDSYRNAMSGKGIDRHLFTLYCVSVGFGIESPFLNNALSRPWRLSTSQQPQQQTENWPLVEKALKGTQYSIDDARCPGGGFGPVAEDGYGVSYMIAGENMLGFHISSKKSCPSTSSDKFAEDIEQALTDLKALWHPKE
;
A
#
# COMPACT_ATOMS: atom_id res chain seq x y z
N MET A 1 -1.37 31.99 35.19
CA MET A 1 -2.51 31.86 36.13
C MET A 1 -3.84 32.12 35.44
N ALA A 2 -4.26 31.21 34.55
CA ALA A 2 -5.61 31.13 34.00
C ALA A 2 -5.89 29.71 33.46
N GLU A 3 -5.34 28.69 34.14
CA GLU A 3 -5.38 27.28 33.73
C GLU A 3 -6.46 26.47 34.49
N ALA A 4 -7.33 27.11 35.27
CA ALA A 4 -8.30 26.41 36.13
C ALA A 4 -9.76 26.40 35.61
N HIS A 5 -10.05 26.94 34.42
CA HIS A 5 -11.43 26.96 33.89
C HIS A 5 -11.68 26.08 32.66
N GLN A 6 -10.69 25.33 32.17
CA GLN A 6 -10.90 24.34 31.10
C GLN A 6 -11.42 22.96 31.60
N ALA A 7 -11.60 22.78 32.91
CA ALA A 7 -12.03 21.50 33.48
C ALA A 7 -13.56 21.26 33.47
N ILE A 8 -14.38 22.28 33.20
CA ILE A 8 -15.85 22.16 33.33
C ILE A 8 -16.51 21.72 32.01
N GLY A 9 -15.83 21.87 30.87
CA GLY A 9 -16.35 21.49 29.54
C GLY A 9 -16.17 20.02 29.15
N VAL A 10 -15.52 19.21 29.98
CA VAL A 10 -15.28 17.77 29.71
C VAL A 10 -16.44 16.89 30.23
N PHE A 11 -17.37 17.46 30.99
CA PHE A 11 -18.42 16.71 31.71
C PHE A 11 -19.61 16.21 30.85
N GLU A 12 -19.75 16.60 29.57
CA GLU A 12 -20.94 16.24 28.77
C GLU A 12 -20.75 15.26 27.61
N GLU A 13 -19.53 14.91 27.20
CA GLU A 13 -19.31 13.94 26.12
C GLU A 13 -18.72 12.64 26.68
N HIS A 14 -19.31 11.50 26.30
CA HIS A 14 -18.88 10.09 26.52
C HIS A 14 -19.67 9.24 27.54
N LYS A 15 -20.97 9.07 27.29
CA LYS A 15 -21.84 8.13 28.02
C LYS A 15 -21.54 6.62 27.87
N ARG A 16 -20.42 6.15 27.28
CA ARG A 16 -20.23 4.70 27.02
C ARG A 16 -18.76 4.24 27.00
N GLY A 17 -18.29 3.64 28.10
CA GLY A 17 -16.99 2.97 28.23
C GLY A 17 -16.52 2.90 29.68
N VAL A 18 -15.55 2.03 29.99
CA VAL A 18 -14.88 2.01 31.30
C VAL A 18 -13.94 3.21 31.36
N GLU A 19 -14.14 4.09 32.34
CA GLU A 19 -13.32 5.29 32.51
C GLU A 19 -12.60 5.22 33.87
N LEU A 20 -11.26 5.29 33.81
CA LEU A 20 -10.40 5.52 34.97
C LEU A 20 -10.13 7.03 35.00
N LEU A 21 -10.91 7.75 35.82
CA LEU A 21 -10.76 9.19 36.00
C LEU A 21 -9.78 9.45 37.14
N TYR A 22 -8.73 10.21 36.86
CA TYR A 22 -7.79 10.73 37.84
C TYR A 22 -8.18 12.19 38.14
N SER A 23 -8.59 12.49 39.37
CA SER A 23 -8.79 13.86 39.85
C SER A 23 -8.05 14.09 41.15
N ASP A 24 -7.79 15.36 41.50
CA ASP A 24 -7.11 15.76 42.74
C ASP A 24 -7.92 15.40 44.02
N GLU A 25 -9.17 14.91 43.87
CA GLU A 25 -10.05 14.46 44.96
C GLU A 25 -10.12 12.92 45.13
N GLY A 26 -9.38 12.15 44.32
CA GLY A 26 -9.28 10.68 44.41
C GLY A 26 -9.80 9.92 43.19
N ILE A 27 -9.56 8.59 43.16
CA ILE A 27 -9.88 7.74 42.01
C ILE A 27 -11.36 7.36 42.02
N ARG A 28 -12.12 7.79 41.01
CA ARG A 28 -13.51 7.35 40.78
C ARG A 28 -13.56 6.39 39.59
N ILE A 29 -13.88 5.13 39.86
CA ILE A 29 -14.05 4.09 38.83
C ILE A 29 -15.56 3.95 38.56
N SER A 30 -15.98 4.24 37.33
CA SER A 30 -17.36 3.98 36.89
C SER A 30 -17.41 2.74 36.00
N PHE A 31 -18.29 1.80 36.34
CA PHE A 31 -18.51 0.57 35.57
C PHE A 31 -19.80 0.71 34.77
N THR A 32 -19.68 0.81 33.44
CA THR A 32 -20.85 0.74 32.56
C THR A 32 -20.94 -0.65 31.96
N ILE A 33 -21.91 -1.46 32.40
CA ILE A 33 -22.16 -2.80 31.87
C ILE A 33 -22.85 -2.67 30.50
N PRO A 34 -22.25 -3.16 29.39
CA PRO A 34 -22.89 -3.12 28.10
C PRO A 34 -24.17 -3.99 28.11
N PRO A 35 -25.20 -3.65 27.30
CA PRO A 35 -26.39 -4.47 27.23
C PRO A 35 -26.04 -5.90 26.76
N PRO A 36 -26.75 -6.95 27.21
CA PRO A 36 -26.39 -8.35 26.97
C PRO A 36 -26.17 -8.73 25.49
N HIS A 37 -26.86 -8.06 24.57
CA HIS A 37 -26.69 -8.29 23.13
C HIS A 37 -25.35 -7.75 22.57
N GLU A 38 -24.83 -6.65 23.12
CA GLU A 38 -23.50 -6.13 22.77
C GLU A 38 -22.40 -7.00 23.37
N ILE A 39 -22.57 -7.46 24.62
CA ILE A 39 -21.67 -8.45 25.23
C ILE A 39 -21.65 -9.72 24.39
N ARG A 40 -22.81 -10.28 24.04
CA ARG A 40 -22.90 -11.48 23.17
C ARG A 40 -22.21 -11.26 21.82
N ARG A 41 -22.45 -10.12 21.15
CA ARG A 41 -21.77 -9.80 19.88
C ARG A 41 -20.26 -9.67 20.05
N SER A 42 -19.80 -9.02 21.12
CA SER A 42 -18.38 -8.89 21.43
C SER A 42 -17.76 -10.25 21.70
N VAL A 43 -18.37 -11.08 22.55
CA VAL A 43 -17.91 -12.44 22.88
C VAL A 43 -17.88 -13.33 21.63
N VAL A 44 -18.93 -13.32 20.81
CA VAL A 44 -18.95 -14.08 19.55
C VAL A 44 -17.85 -13.59 18.60
N ARG A 45 -17.63 -12.28 18.50
CA ARG A 45 -16.56 -11.70 17.68
C ARG A 45 -15.17 -12.09 18.21
N GLU A 46 -14.95 -11.99 19.52
CA GLU A 46 -13.69 -12.42 20.15
C GLU A 46 -13.47 -13.93 20.00
N LEU A 47 -14.52 -14.74 20.06
CA LEU A 47 -14.47 -16.17 19.72
C LEU A 47 -14.04 -16.40 18.28
N PHE A 48 -14.58 -15.67 17.30
CA PHE A 48 -14.13 -15.74 15.91
C PHE A 48 -12.70 -15.21 15.73
N HIS A 49 -12.27 -14.18 16.47
CA HIS A 49 -10.88 -13.72 16.47
C HIS A 49 -9.94 -14.77 17.05
N LEU A 50 -10.33 -15.41 18.15
CA LEU A 50 -9.58 -16.50 18.78
C LEU A 50 -9.52 -17.70 17.84
N GLN A 51 -10.63 -18.13 17.26
CA GLN A 51 -10.67 -19.24 16.30
C GLN A 51 -9.77 -18.95 15.09
N ARG A 52 -9.75 -17.72 14.58
CA ARG A 52 -8.84 -17.32 13.49
C ARG A 52 -7.39 -17.21 13.95
N ALA A 53 -7.13 -16.70 15.14
CA ALA A 53 -5.80 -16.67 15.72
C ALA A 53 -5.25 -18.10 15.92
N VAL A 54 -6.10 -19.05 16.33
CA VAL A 54 -5.77 -20.47 16.42
C VAL A 54 -5.57 -21.06 15.02
N ARG A 55 -6.45 -20.79 14.05
CA ARG A 55 -6.31 -21.32 12.67
C ARG A 55 -5.05 -20.79 11.96
N ARG A 56 -4.74 -19.50 12.12
CA ARG A 56 -3.45 -18.88 11.70
C ARG A 56 -2.29 -19.46 12.50
N GLY A 57 -2.52 -19.70 13.79
CA GLY A 57 -1.61 -20.36 14.71
C GLY A 57 -1.14 -21.70 14.14
N VAL A 58 -2.10 -22.59 13.91
CA VAL A 58 -1.88 -23.99 13.51
C VAL A 58 -1.40 -24.12 12.05
N TYR A 59 -1.62 -23.11 11.22
CA TYR A 59 -1.08 -23.09 9.85
C TYR A 59 0.47 -23.09 9.84
N PRO A 60 1.13 -23.91 8.99
CA PRO A 60 0.60 -24.68 7.87
C PRO A 60 0.13 -26.11 8.18
N ALA A 61 0.19 -26.58 9.44
CA ALA A 61 -0.23 -27.94 9.78
C ALA A 61 -1.72 -28.14 9.45
N PRO A 62 -2.07 -29.15 8.64
CA PRO A 62 -3.47 -29.52 8.47
C PRO A 62 -4.08 -29.86 9.85
N PRO A 63 -5.34 -29.50 10.14
CA PRO A 63 -5.99 -29.83 11.41
C PRO A 63 -5.89 -31.31 11.78
N PHE A 64 -5.94 -32.20 10.79
CA PHE A 64 -5.73 -33.63 10.98
C PHE A 64 -4.33 -34.01 11.50
N VAL A 65 -3.27 -33.35 11.03
CA VAL A 65 -1.89 -33.57 11.52
C VAL A 65 -1.74 -33.07 12.96
N ALA A 66 -2.36 -31.93 13.27
CA ALA A 66 -2.42 -31.41 14.63
C ALA A 66 -3.15 -32.40 15.56
N ILE A 67 -4.32 -32.91 15.15
CA ILE A 67 -5.09 -33.90 15.89
C ILE A 67 -4.28 -35.21 16.06
N LEU A 68 -3.68 -35.74 14.98
CA LEU A 68 -2.84 -36.93 15.06
C LEU A 68 -1.67 -36.74 16.02
N THR A 69 -1.03 -35.57 16.01
CA THR A 69 0.09 -35.26 16.91
C THR A 69 -0.39 -35.24 18.36
N VAL A 70 -1.54 -34.61 18.62
CA VAL A 70 -2.15 -34.58 19.95
C VAL A 70 -2.51 -35.98 20.43
N VAL A 71 -3.13 -36.79 19.56
CA VAL A 71 -3.51 -38.18 19.88
C VAL A 71 -2.28 -39.04 20.12
N ALA A 72 -1.27 -38.97 19.24
CA ALA A 72 -0.05 -39.75 19.37
C ALA A 72 0.70 -39.42 20.65
N ILE A 73 0.92 -38.14 20.96
CA ILE A 73 1.59 -37.71 22.20
C ILE A 73 0.76 -38.13 23.42
N SER A 74 -0.56 -37.95 23.38
CA SER A 74 -1.43 -38.34 24.50
C SER A 74 -1.39 -39.85 24.75
N VAL A 75 -1.45 -40.67 23.70
CA VAL A 75 -1.36 -42.13 23.80
C VAL A 75 0.02 -42.54 24.32
N ILE A 76 1.11 -41.96 23.81
CA ILE A 76 2.47 -42.26 24.28
C ILE A 76 2.61 -41.92 25.77
N VAL A 77 2.14 -40.74 26.19
CA VAL A 77 2.22 -40.32 27.59
C VAL A 77 1.35 -41.19 28.47
N VAL A 78 0.12 -41.57 28.07
CA VAL A 78 -0.80 -42.38 28.90
C VAL A 78 -0.40 -43.86 28.96
N SER A 79 0.11 -44.44 27.87
CA SER A 79 0.47 -45.87 27.80
C SER A 79 1.88 -46.19 28.31
N SER A 80 2.75 -45.20 28.39
CA SER A 80 4.12 -45.37 28.86
C SER A 80 4.20 -45.78 30.35
N PRO A 81 5.09 -46.72 30.73
CA PRO A 81 5.41 -46.99 32.13
C PRO A 81 5.90 -45.73 32.85
N THR A 82 5.69 -45.63 34.17
CA THR A 82 6.14 -44.49 35.00
C THR A 82 7.65 -44.25 34.93
N GLU A 83 8.43 -45.32 34.84
CA GLU A 83 9.90 -45.26 34.71
C GLU A 83 10.39 -44.98 33.29
N SER A 84 9.50 -44.89 32.31
CA SER A 84 9.91 -44.70 30.92
C SER A 84 10.47 -43.30 30.70
N TRP A 85 11.43 -43.19 29.77
CA TRP A 85 12.02 -41.92 29.38
C TRP A 85 10.98 -40.85 28.97
N TRP A 86 9.82 -41.26 28.45
CA TRP A 86 8.74 -40.34 28.07
C TRP A 86 8.05 -39.65 29.27
N ARG A 87 8.10 -40.27 30.45
CA ARG A 87 7.51 -39.73 31.69
C ARG A 87 8.55 -39.19 32.66
N SER A 88 9.69 -39.87 32.81
CA SER A 88 10.74 -39.55 33.79
C SER A 88 12.00 -38.92 33.19
N GLY A 89 12.07 -38.72 31.87
CA GLY A 89 13.22 -38.12 31.20
C GLY A 89 13.42 -36.62 31.52
N PRO A 90 14.60 -36.04 31.23
CA PRO A 90 14.88 -34.64 31.53
C PRO A 90 13.91 -33.64 30.88
N ILE A 91 13.48 -33.91 29.64
CA ILE A 91 12.53 -33.05 28.91
C ILE A 91 11.14 -33.13 29.54
N SER A 92 10.67 -34.33 29.87
CA SER A 92 9.35 -34.52 30.47
C SER A 92 9.29 -33.84 31.83
N VAL A 93 10.34 -33.96 32.66
CA VAL A 93 10.44 -33.25 33.94
C VAL A 93 10.26 -31.74 33.76
N VAL A 94 10.95 -31.11 32.80
CA VAL A 94 10.78 -29.68 32.52
C VAL A 94 9.36 -29.37 32.07
N VAL A 95 8.80 -30.17 31.16
CA VAL A 95 7.42 -30.01 30.66
C VAL A 95 6.42 -30.07 31.82
N TRP A 96 6.56 -31.02 32.74
CA TRP A 96 5.72 -31.16 33.93
C TRP A 96 5.86 -29.97 34.87
N HIS A 97 7.09 -29.49 35.12
CA HIS A 97 7.33 -28.32 35.97
C HIS A 97 6.66 -27.07 35.42
N VAL A 98 6.78 -26.81 34.12
CA VAL A 98 6.11 -25.66 33.48
C VAL A 98 4.59 -25.81 33.56
N GLY A 99 4.05 -27.00 33.31
CA GLY A 99 2.61 -27.27 33.45
C GLY A 99 2.11 -27.00 34.87
N ASN A 100 2.77 -27.61 35.86
CA ASN A 100 2.45 -27.43 37.28
C ASN A 100 2.63 -25.99 37.77
N PHE A 101 3.56 -25.23 37.18
CA PHE A 101 3.72 -23.79 37.45
C PHE A 101 2.54 -22.98 36.93
N LEU A 102 2.05 -23.27 35.71
CA LEU A 102 0.90 -22.58 35.12
C LEU A 102 -0.43 -22.95 35.80
N MET A 103 -0.55 -24.19 36.27
CA MET A 103 -1.73 -24.71 36.97
C MET A 103 -1.33 -25.28 38.34
N PRO A 104 -1.10 -24.41 39.33
CA PRO A 104 -0.71 -24.86 40.67
C PRO A 104 -1.79 -25.77 41.27
N TYR A 105 -1.37 -26.75 42.07
CA TYR A 105 -2.22 -27.74 42.78
C TYR A 105 -2.85 -28.87 41.95
N TRP A 106 -2.69 -28.90 40.61
CA TRP A 106 -3.23 -29.99 39.79
C TRP A 106 -2.61 -31.37 40.09
N HIS A 107 -1.40 -31.40 40.64
CA HIS A 107 -0.75 -32.62 41.15
C HIS A 107 -1.50 -33.29 42.32
N ARG A 108 -2.49 -32.61 42.92
CA ARG A 108 -3.34 -33.16 43.99
C ARG A 108 -4.60 -33.86 43.47
N LEU A 109 -4.86 -33.80 42.17
CA LEU A 109 -5.98 -34.51 41.54
C LEU A 109 -5.73 -36.03 41.54
N PRO A 110 -6.78 -36.86 41.41
CA PRO A 110 -6.63 -38.30 41.22
C PRO A 110 -5.63 -38.62 40.10
N ASN A 111 -4.78 -39.63 40.31
CA ASN A 111 -3.69 -39.96 39.38
C ASN A 111 -4.13 -40.11 37.91
N SER A 112 -5.32 -40.66 37.66
CA SER A 112 -5.89 -40.78 36.31
C SER A 112 -6.15 -39.41 35.65
N ILE A 113 -6.71 -38.46 36.40
CA ILE A 113 -7.00 -37.09 35.94
C ILE A 113 -5.70 -36.31 35.78
N TYR A 114 -4.75 -36.47 36.71
CA TYR A 114 -3.46 -35.81 36.64
C TYR A 114 -2.64 -36.27 35.42
N VAL A 115 -2.60 -37.58 35.14
CA VAL A 115 -1.95 -38.13 33.94
C VAL A 115 -2.64 -37.65 32.66
N ALA A 116 -3.98 -37.58 32.63
CA ALA A 116 -4.71 -37.04 31.49
C ALA A 116 -4.39 -35.56 31.23
N TYR A 117 -4.28 -34.76 32.29
CA TYR A 117 -3.84 -33.37 32.19
C TYR A 117 -2.41 -33.26 31.64
N LEU A 118 -1.45 -34.01 32.20
CA LEU A 118 -0.07 -33.97 31.74
C LEU A 118 0.03 -34.40 30.27
N ALA A 119 -0.74 -35.42 29.86
CA ALA A 119 -0.84 -35.83 28.46
C ALA A 119 -1.39 -34.71 27.56
N ALA A 120 -2.46 -34.02 27.98
CA ALA A 120 -3.02 -32.89 27.24
C ALA A 120 -2.04 -31.70 27.16
N TRP A 121 -1.31 -31.41 28.23
CA TRP A 121 -0.29 -30.36 28.27
C TRP A 121 0.91 -30.68 27.38
N ALA A 122 1.44 -31.91 27.45
CA ALA A 122 2.50 -32.38 26.57
C ALA A 122 2.07 -32.35 25.10
N ALA A 123 0.83 -32.76 24.81
CA ALA A 123 0.27 -32.69 23.47
C ALA A 123 0.14 -31.24 22.96
N PHE A 124 -0.28 -30.31 23.82
CA PHE A 124 -0.34 -28.89 23.50
C PHE A 124 1.05 -28.30 23.21
N LEU A 125 2.05 -28.56 24.06
CA LEU A 125 3.42 -28.13 23.81
C LEU A 125 4.01 -28.76 22.54
N GLY A 126 3.78 -30.06 22.33
CA GLY A 126 4.22 -30.76 21.12
C GLY A 126 3.62 -30.14 19.85
N LEU A 127 2.36 -29.73 19.89
CA LEU A 127 1.71 -28.99 18.80
C LEU A 127 2.39 -27.63 18.56
N LEU A 128 2.68 -26.86 19.62
CA LEU A 128 3.39 -25.58 19.50
C LEU A 128 4.80 -25.75 18.90
N VAL A 129 5.54 -26.77 19.32
CA VAL A 129 6.87 -27.09 18.79
C VAL A 129 6.78 -27.50 17.31
N LEU A 130 5.84 -28.39 16.96
CA LEU A 130 5.61 -28.78 15.56
C LEU A 130 5.31 -27.56 14.69
N MET A 131 4.44 -26.67 15.14
CA MET A 131 4.12 -25.43 14.45
C MET A 131 5.35 -24.52 14.30
N ALA A 132 6.14 -24.34 15.36
CA ALA A 132 7.36 -23.54 15.32
C ALA A 132 8.37 -24.09 14.31
N VAL A 133 8.58 -25.42 14.28
CA VAL A 133 9.46 -26.11 13.34
C VAL A 133 8.95 -25.96 11.90
N GLN A 134 7.66 -26.14 11.65
CA GLN A 134 7.09 -25.95 10.32
C GLN A 134 7.21 -24.51 9.82
N ARG A 135 6.98 -23.52 10.69
CA ARG A 135 7.17 -22.10 10.35
C ARG A 135 8.63 -21.79 10.07
N LEU A 136 9.56 -22.34 10.85
CA LEU A 136 10.99 -22.20 10.60
C LEU A 136 11.36 -22.82 9.25
N PHE A 137 10.86 -24.01 8.95
CA PHE A 137 11.09 -24.69 7.68
C PHE A 137 10.54 -23.89 6.49
N LEU A 138 9.29 -23.41 6.58
CA LEU A 138 8.72 -22.50 5.58
C LEU A 138 9.56 -21.23 5.43
N ARG A 139 10.03 -20.64 6.54
CA ARG A 139 10.88 -19.46 6.50
C ARG A 139 12.19 -19.74 5.77
N LEU A 140 12.82 -20.89 6.01
CA LEU A 140 14.03 -21.31 5.30
C LEU A 140 13.76 -21.48 3.80
N LEU A 141 12.64 -22.12 3.42
CA LEU A 141 12.23 -22.21 2.02
C LEU A 141 12.01 -20.82 1.41
N LEU A 142 11.29 -19.93 2.08
CA LEU A 142 11.01 -18.57 1.61
C LEU A 142 12.25 -17.66 1.58
N SER A 143 13.29 -18.01 2.34
CA SER A 143 14.58 -17.32 2.32
C SER A 143 15.42 -17.65 1.08
N TYR A 144 15.13 -18.76 0.39
CA TYR A 144 15.86 -19.11 -0.83
C TYR A 144 15.47 -18.18 -2.01
N ARG A 145 16.48 -17.51 -2.57
CA ARG A 145 16.32 -16.51 -3.65
C ARG A 145 16.86 -16.94 -5.01
N GLY A 146 17.43 -18.14 -5.14
CA GLY A 146 18.02 -18.60 -6.41
C GLY A 146 17.04 -18.66 -7.58
N TRP A 147 15.73 -18.76 -7.31
CA TRP A 147 14.69 -18.72 -8.33
C TRP A 147 14.54 -17.37 -9.06
N LEU A 148 14.96 -16.25 -8.43
CA LEU A 148 14.93 -14.91 -9.03
C LEU A 148 15.99 -14.74 -10.13
N TYR A 149 17.09 -15.48 -10.03
CA TYR A 149 18.27 -15.39 -10.90
C TYR A 149 18.23 -16.37 -12.07
N LEU A 150 17.18 -17.20 -12.19
CA LEU A 150 17.01 -18.05 -13.36
C LEU A 150 16.58 -17.23 -14.57
N ALA A 151 17.24 -17.47 -15.71
CA ALA A 151 16.84 -16.89 -16.97
C ALA A 151 15.42 -17.34 -17.37
N PRO A 152 14.67 -16.54 -18.14
CA PRO A 152 13.37 -16.95 -18.66
C PRO A 152 13.47 -18.29 -19.41
N ARG A 153 12.69 -19.29 -18.98
CA ARG A 153 12.66 -20.69 -19.48
C ARG A 153 13.80 -21.62 -19.02
N GLN A 154 14.78 -21.12 -18.28
CA GLN A 154 15.80 -21.98 -17.67
C GLN A 154 15.15 -22.87 -16.60
N LYS A 155 15.31 -24.18 -16.70
CA LYS A 155 14.83 -25.14 -15.70
C LYS A 155 15.98 -25.50 -14.76
N SER A 156 15.72 -25.42 -13.46
CA SER A 156 16.63 -25.93 -12.43
C SER A 156 15.91 -26.98 -11.59
N ARG A 157 16.51 -28.18 -11.48
CA ARG A 157 15.96 -29.26 -10.64
C ARG A 157 15.82 -28.82 -9.18
N VAL A 158 16.77 -28.01 -8.69
CA VAL A 158 16.74 -27.43 -7.34
C VAL A 158 15.54 -26.50 -7.17
N VAL A 159 15.31 -25.58 -8.11
CA VAL A 159 14.17 -24.65 -8.04
C VAL A 159 12.83 -25.38 -8.19
N MET A 160 12.75 -26.39 -9.06
CA MET A 160 11.53 -27.20 -9.18
C MET A 160 11.23 -27.99 -7.90
N ALA A 161 12.24 -28.62 -7.30
CA ALA A 161 12.09 -29.32 -6.02
C ALA A 161 11.70 -28.35 -4.89
N TRP A 162 12.36 -27.20 -4.79
CA TRP A 162 12.02 -26.13 -3.85
C TRP A 162 10.57 -25.64 -4.01
N ALA A 163 10.14 -25.40 -5.25
CA ALA A 163 8.77 -24.96 -5.54
C ALA A 163 7.73 -26.03 -5.16
N ALA A 164 8.03 -27.30 -5.41
CA ALA A 164 7.18 -28.42 -4.98
C ALA A 164 7.08 -28.50 -3.46
N LEU A 165 8.21 -28.39 -2.74
CA LEU A 165 8.22 -28.35 -1.27
C LEU A 165 7.40 -27.15 -0.76
N LEU A 166 7.58 -25.96 -1.32
CA LEU A 166 6.85 -24.78 -0.89
C LEU A 166 5.33 -24.93 -1.10
N LYS A 167 4.89 -25.57 -2.19
CA LYS A 167 3.46 -25.89 -2.40
C LYS A 167 2.93 -26.92 -1.40
N ILE A 168 3.71 -27.94 -1.06
CA ILE A 168 3.31 -28.98 -0.10
C ILE A 168 3.18 -28.38 1.30
N PHE A 169 4.21 -27.66 1.75
CA PHE A 169 4.27 -27.08 3.08
C PHE A 169 3.51 -25.75 3.21
N GLY A 170 3.16 -25.11 2.10
CA GLY A 170 2.27 -23.96 2.06
C GLY A 170 0.79 -24.32 2.25
N GLY A 171 0.44 -25.60 2.43
CA GLY A 171 -0.92 -26.02 2.73
C GLY A 171 -1.95 -25.75 1.62
N ARG A 172 -3.21 -26.09 1.88
CA ARG A 172 -4.34 -25.89 0.97
C ARG A 172 -5.25 -24.78 1.52
N HIS A 173 -5.63 -23.82 0.68
CA HIS A 173 -6.50 -22.69 1.02
C HIS A 173 -5.97 -21.79 2.17
N PRO A 174 -4.82 -21.13 1.98
CA PRO A 174 -4.32 -20.18 2.96
C PRO A 174 -5.28 -18.99 3.14
N LEU A 175 -5.49 -18.60 4.41
CA LEU A 175 -6.10 -17.31 4.79
C LEU A 175 -5.13 -16.15 4.49
N THR A 176 -5.64 -14.91 4.48
CA THR A 176 -4.91 -13.69 4.09
C THR A 176 -3.52 -13.55 4.73
N TYR A 177 -3.40 -13.81 6.04
CA TYR A 177 -2.15 -13.61 6.80
C TYR A 177 -1.41 -14.92 7.13
N SER A 178 -1.77 -16.03 6.50
CA SER A 178 -1.25 -17.36 6.87
C SER A 178 0.28 -17.46 6.77
N PHE A 179 0.87 -16.77 5.80
CA PHE A 179 2.32 -16.75 5.59
C PHE A 179 3.06 -15.68 6.40
N GLN A 180 2.36 -14.73 7.05
CA GLN A 180 2.98 -13.52 7.61
C GLN A 180 4.06 -13.83 8.65
N ASP A 181 3.84 -14.83 9.50
CA ASP A 181 4.82 -15.27 10.50
C ASP A 181 5.93 -16.18 9.92
N ALA A 182 5.68 -16.81 8.78
CA ALA A 182 6.65 -17.64 8.07
C ALA A 182 7.56 -16.82 7.13
N LEU A 183 7.15 -15.61 6.73
CA LEU A 183 7.99 -14.74 5.90
C LEU A 183 9.33 -14.45 6.58
N PRO A 184 10.44 -14.42 5.82
CA PRO A 184 11.73 -14.03 6.35
C PRO A 184 11.75 -12.54 6.73
N ARG A 185 12.60 -12.17 7.69
CA ARG A 185 12.92 -10.76 7.94
C ARG A 185 13.79 -10.23 6.81
N LEU A 186 13.70 -8.92 6.53
CA LEU A 186 14.59 -8.27 5.57
C LEU A 186 16.04 -8.41 6.06
N PRO A 187 16.96 -9.01 5.29
CA PRO A 187 18.34 -9.15 5.69
C PRO A 187 19.03 -7.79 5.73
N LEU A 188 19.95 -7.64 6.69
CA LEU A 188 20.84 -6.49 6.75
C LEU A 188 22.07 -6.77 5.88
N PRO A 189 22.32 -6.00 4.79
CA PRO A 189 23.48 -6.21 3.94
C PRO A 189 24.80 -5.97 4.69
N PRO A 190 25.91 -6.62 4.28
CA PRO A 190 27.24 -6.22 4.74
C PRO A 190 27.52 -4.77 4.34
N LEU A 191 28.14 -4.01 5.26
CA LEU A 191 28.49 -2.61 5.05
C LEU A 191 29.33 -2.40 3.77
N LYS A 192 30.42 -3.15 3.63
CA LYS A 192 31.35 -3.04 2.49
C LYS A 192 30.66 -3.26 1.15
N ASP A 193 29.80 -4.28 1.06
CA ASP A 193 29.03 -4.58 -0.15
C ASP A 193 28.09 -3.43 -0.54
N THR A 194 27.42 -2.81 0.43
CA THR A 194 26.54 -1.66 0.17
C THR A 194 27.35 -0.46 -0.33
N ILE A 195 28.52 -0.19 0.27
CA ILE A 195 29.38 0.92 -0.14
C ILE A 195 29.96 0.69 -1.54
N GLN A 196 30.41 -0.53 -1.85
CA GLN A 196 30.89 -0.87 -3.18
C GLN A 196 29.79 -0.69 -4.25
N ARG A 197 28.58 -1.19 -3.99
CA ARG A 197 27.44 -1.00 -4.91
C ARG A 197 27.04 0.46 -5.04
N TYR A 198 27.12 1.24 -3.96
CA TYR A 198 26.88 2.68 -4.00
C TYR A 198 27.88 3.38 -4.94
N LEU A 199 29.19 3.13 -4.76
CA LEU A 199 30.25 3.71 -5.60
C LEU A 199 30.04 3.37 -7.08
N GLN A 200 29.76 2.11 -7.40
CA GLN A 200 29.41 1.68 -8.76
C GLN A 200 28.22 2.45 -9.34
N SER A 201 27.19 2.70 -8.52
CA SER A 201 25.98 3.41 -8.96
C SER A 201 26.16 4.92 -9.17
N VAL A 202 27.19 5.53 -8.58
CA VAL A 202 27.45 6.98 -8.73
C VAL A 202 28.59 7.28 -9.71
N HIS A 203 29.43 6.30 -10.03
CA HIS A 203 30.48 6.42 -11.07
C HIS A 203 29.98 7.03 -12.39
N PRO A 204 28.88 6.57 -13.03
CA PRO A 204 28.42 7.14 -14.30
C PRO A 204 27.92 8.60 -14.16
N LEU A 205 27.57 9.03 -12.95
CA LEU A 205 27.03 10.35 -12.62
C LEU A 205 28.09 11.39 -12.28
N LEU A 206 29.36 10.98 -12.17
CA LEU A 206 30.43 11.79 -11.60
C LEU A 206 31.56 12.03 -12.61
N THR A 207 32.19 13.19 -12.47
CA THR A 207 33.52 13.39 -13.05
C THR A 207 34.56 12.59 -12.26
N SER A 208 35.71 12.30 -12.86
CA SER A 208 36.77 11.54 -12.18
C SER A 208 37.20 12.16 -10.84
N LYS A 209 37.33 13.49 -10.79
CA LYS A 209 37.69 14.22 -9.57
C LYS A 209 36.63 14.12 -8.48
N GLU A 210 35.35 14.23 -8.83
CA GLU A 210 34.26 14.09 -7.86
C GLU A 210 34.14 12.64 -7.37
N TYR A 211 34.36 11.67 -8.26
CA TYR A 211 34.34 10.25 -7.90
C TYR A 211 35.46 9.91 -6.90
N GLU A 212 36.69 10.36 -7.14
CA GLU A 212 37.82 10.19 -6.21
C GLU A 212 37.50 10.71 -4.80
N GLU A 213 36.84 11.87 -4.71
CA GLU A 213 36.45 12.46 -3.42
C GLU A 213 35.35 11.64 -2.72
N VAL A 214 34.36 11.16 -3.46
CA VAL A 214 33.31 10.27 -2.92
C VAL A 214 33.89 8.93 -2.49
N GLU A 215 34.81 8.36 -3.26
CA GLU A 215 35.53 7.14 -2.94
C GLU A 215 36.37 7.29 -1.67
N ARG A 216 37.07 8.42 -1.51
CA ARG A 216 37.81 8.75 -0.28
C ARG A 216 36.87 8.81 0.93
N MET A 217 35.76 9.53 0.84
CA MET A 217 34.76 9.61 1.92
C MET A 217 34.17 8.22 2.25
N ALA A 218 33.87 7.41 1.24
CA ALA A 218 33.36 6.06 1.39
C ALA A 218 34.37 5.14 2.09
N HIS A 219 35.65 5.24 1.71
CA HIS A 219 36.74 4.48 2.33
C HIS A 219 36.90 4.86 3.80
N GLU A 220 36.88 6.16 4.13
CA GLU A 220 36.91 6.62 5.52
C GLU A 220 35.71 6.12 6.32
N PHE A 221 34.50 6.21 5.77
CA PHE A 221 33.28 5.74 6.42
C PHE A 221 33.34 4.27 6.80
N VAL A 222 33.86 3.40 5.91
CA VAL A 222 34.01 1.96 6.16
C VAL A 222 34.99 1.66 7.31
N HIS A 223 35.97 2.52 7.55
CA HIS A 223 37.01 2.30 8.57
C HIS A 223 36.77 3.08 9.87
N LYS A 224 35.93 4.13 9.87
CA LYS A 224 35.65 4.99 11.02
C LYS A 224 34.25 4.72 11.59
N GLU A 225 33.25 5.53 11.26
CA GLU A 225 31.94 5.50 11.91
C GLU A 225 31.04 4.35 11.42
N GLY A 226 31.19 3.90 10.18
CA GLY A 226 30.34 2.89 9.54
C GLY A 226 30.21 1.58 10.33
N PRO A 227 31.30 0.95 10.81
CA PRO A 227 31.22 -0.27 11.62
C PRO A 227 30.40 -0.12 12.91
N LYS A 228 30.50 1.03 13.57
CA LYS A 228 29.72 1.33 14.79
C LYS A 228 28.23 1.46 14.45
N LEU A 229 27.89 2.18 13.39
CA LEU A 229 26.50 2.33 12.93
C LEU A 229 25.90 0.98 12.51
N GLN A 230 26.67 0.18 11.77
CA GLN A 230 26.30 -1.17 11.34
C GLN A 230 25.98 -2.09 12.54
N PHE A 231 26.79 -2.04 13.60
CA PHE A 231 26.56 -2.83 14.82
C PHE A 231 25.18 -2.54 15.44
N TYR A 232 24.79 -1.26 15.53
CA TYR A 232 23.46 -0.91 16.04
C TYR A 232 22.32 -1.36 15.12
N LEU A 233 22.52 -1.35 13.80
CA LEU A 233 21.55 -1.93 12.87
C LEU A 233 21.42 -3.45 13.02
N TYR A 234 22.51 -4.17 13.30
CA TYR A 234 22.45 -5.60 13.63
C TYR A 234 21.58 -5.83 14.86
N LEU A 235 21.78 -5.04 15.93
CA LEU A 235 20.93 -5.11 17.11
C LEU A 235 19.46 -4.84 16.74
N LYS A 236 19.17 -3.77 16.00
CA LYS A 236 17.79 -3.47 15.54
C LYS A 236 17.18 -4.63 14.75
N SER A 237 17.95 -5.28 13.88
CA SER A 237 17.48 -6.41 13.06
C SER A 237 17.04 -7.63 13.89
N TRP A 238 17.57 -7.79 15.12
CA TRP A 238 17.18 -8.87 16.02
C TRP A 238 15.84 -8.60 16.71
N TRP A 239 15.55 -7.34 17.05
CA TRP A 239 14.37 -6.95 17.81
C TRP A 239 13.18 -6.48 16.95
N SER A 240 13.43 -6.05 15.72
CA SER A 240 12.39 -5.60 14.78
C SER A 240 11.94 -6.74 13.85
N SER A 241 10.67 -6.70 13.43
CA SER A 241 10.17 -7.58 12.34
C SER A 241 10.81 -7.22 11.00
N ASN A 242 11.11 -5.93 10.82
CA ASN A 242 11.83 -5.36 9.70
C ASN A 242 12.62 -4.14 10.20
N TYR A 243 13.92 -4.06 9.89
CA TYR A 243 14.77 -3.00 10.41
C TYR A 243 14.55 -1.64 9.72
N VAL A 244 13.83 -1.61 8.59
CA VAL A 244 13.60 -0.41 7.77
C VAL A 244 12.21 0.20 8.01
N THR A 245 11.17 -0.63 8.08
CA THR A 245 9.77 -0.22 7.86
C THR A 245 9.25 0.88 8.78
N ASP A 246 9.50 0.77 10.08
CA ASP A 246 9.07 1.75 11.09
C ASP A 246 9.75 3.11 10.89
N TRP A 247 11.04 3.11 10.59
CA TRP A 247 11.80 4.32 10.30
C TRP A 247 11.45 4.93 8.95
N TRP A 248 11.22 4.10 7.93
CA TRP A 248 10.79 4.56 6.61
C TRP A 248 9.43 5.27 6.69
N GLU A 249 8.44 4.63 7.32
CA GLU A 249 7.12 5.23 7.55
C GLU A 249 7.23 6.54 8.34
N LYS A 250 7.97 6.53 9.45
CA LYS A 250 8.11 7.70 10.32
C LYS A 250 8.84 8.85 9.66
N TYR A 251 10.06 8.64 9.17
CA TYR A 251 10.94 9.74 8.77
C TYR A 251 10.71 10.22 7.34
N VAL A 252 10.28 9.35 6.42
CA VAL A 252 10.05 9.74 5.02
C VAL A 252 8.66 10.33 4.82
N TYR A 253 7.64 9.76 5.47
CA TYR A 253 6.27 10.22 5.28
C TYR A 253 5.77 11.04 6.48
N LEU A 254 5.73 10.45 7.67
CA LEU A 254 5.02 11.05 8.81
C LEU A 254 5.72 12.27 9.41
N LYS A 255 7.04 12.41 9.26
CA LYS A 255 7.79 13.62 9.61
C LYS A 255 7.89 14.64 8.47
N GLY A 256 7.58 14.27 7.23
CA GLY A 256 7.50 15.22 6.11
C GLY A 256 6.47 16.31 6.40
N ARG A 257 6.84 17.58 6.24
CA ARG A 257 6.00 18.75 6.59
C ARG A 257 5.38 19.46 5.37
N SER A 258 5.77 19.07 4.16
CA SER A 258 5.16 19.54 2.91
C SER A 258 3.70 19.09 2.80
N SER A 259 2.93 19.79 1.96
CA SER A 259 1.55 19.37 1.64
C SER A 259 1.54 17.95 1.07
N LEU A 260 0.50 17.17 1.41
CA LEU A 260 0.31 15.83 0.84
C LEU A 260 -0.17 15.89 -0.60
N MET A 261 -0.97 16.90 -0.95
CA MET A 261 -1.44 17.14 -2.30
C MET A 261 -0.23 17.28 -3.24
N ILE A 262 -0.22 16.52 -4.34
CA ILE A 262 0.87 16.45 -5.34
C ILE A 262 2.16 15.80 -4.80
N ASN A 263 2.68 16.22 -3.64
CA ASN A 263 4.01 15.82 -3.17
C ASN A 263 4.04 14.43 -2.50
N SER A 264 2.90 13.90 -2.05
CA SER A 264 2.84 12.57 -1.42
C SER A 264 1.71 11.71 -1.99
N ASN A 265 0.51 12.27 -2.18
CA ASN A 265 -0.62 11.49 -2.69
C ASN A 265 -0.40 11.11 -4.15
N TYR A 266 -0.78 9.89 -4.49
CA TYR A 266 -0.77 9.38 -5.87
C TYR A 266 -2.20 9.09 -6.33
N TYR A 267 -2.38 8.88 -7.63
CA TYR A 267 -3.69 8.55 -8.20
C TYR A 267 -3.65 7.32 -9.10
N ALA A 268 -4.83 6.78 -9.42
CA ALA A 268 -5.00 5.68 -10.39
C ALA A 268 -6.21 5.93 -11.30
N LEU A 269 -6.05 5.62 -12.59
CA LEU A 269 -7.08 5.70 -13.64
C LEU A 269 -7.92 4.41 -13.74
N PRO A 270 -9.09 4.43 -14.42
CA PRO A 270 -9.94 3.25 -14.67
C PRO A 270 -9.37 2.41 -15.81
N GLY A 271 -10.14 2.09 -16.86
CA GLY A 271 -9.69 1.43 -18.09
C GLY A 271 -8.99 2.37 -19.08
N ALA A 272 -8.52 1.84 -20.22
CA ALA A 272 -7.77 2.55 -21.26
C ALA A 272 -8.66 3.32 -22.23
N ASN A 273 -9.96 3.02 -22.25
CA ASN A 273 -10.95 3.74 -23.01
C ASN A 273 -11.87 4.55 -22.07
N LEU A 274 -11.94 5.87 -22.26
CA LEU A 274 -12.81 6.76 -21.46
C LEU A 274 -14.30 6.49 -21.68
N ASP A 275 -14.66 5.95 -22.84
CA ASP A 275 -16.03 5.57 -23.14
C ASP A 275 -16.40 4.20 -22.57
N PHE A 276 -15.42 3.45 -22.04
CA PHE A 276 -15.65 2.17 -21.36
C PHE A 276 -16.42 2.39 -20.06
N SER A 277 -17.75 2.42 -20.20
CA SER A 277 -18.69 2.41 -19.10
C SER A 277 -19.84 1.46 -19.38
N LEU A 278 -20.23 0.73 -18.33
CA LEU A 278 -21.32 -0.24 -18.32
C LEU A 278 -22.66 0.40 -17.94
N THR A 279 -22.63 1.64 -17.46
CA THR A 279 -23.82 2.45 -17.16
C THR A 279 -23.59 3.90 -17.60
N LYS A 280 -24.65 4.63 -17.90
CA LYS A 280 -24.58 6.08 -18.12
C LYS A 280 -24.96 6.88 -16.86
N LYS A 281 -25.26 6.21 -15.75
CA LYS A 281 -25.63 6.81 -14.46
C LYS A 281 -24.44 6.79 -13.47
N PRO A 282 -23.84 7.94 -13.13
CA PRO A 282 -22.69 8.01 -12.23
C PRO A 282 -22.98 7.42 -10.84
N VAL A 283 -24.19 7.66 -10.31
CA VAL A 283 -24.61 7.14 -9.00
C VAL A 283 -24.76 5.62 -8.98
N ALA A 284 -25.13 5.00 -10.10
CA ALA A 284 -25.16 3.54 -10.25
C ALA A 284 -23.74 2.96 -10.28
N LEU A 285 -22.81 3.61 -10.99
CA LEU A 285 -21.39 3.24 -10.95
C LEU A 285 -20.80 3.38 -9.54
N ALA A 286 -21.08 4.50 -8.87
CA ALA A 286 -20.65 4.74 -7.50
C ALA A 286 -21.14 3.62 -6.57
N ALA A 287 -22.41 3.25 -6.67
CA ALA A 287 -22.99 2.19 -5.85
C ALA A 287 -22.35 0.82 -6.09
N ALA A 288 -22.12 0.44 -7.34
CA ALA A 288 -21.44 -0.80 -7.69
C ALA A 288 -20.01 -0.85 -7.12
N LEU A 289 -19.21 0.19 -7.35
CA LEU A 289 -17.82 0.26 -6.88
C LEU A 289 -17.74 0.28 -5.35
N VAL A 290 -18.58 1.08 -4.69
CA VAL A 290 -18.65 1.14 -3.21
C VAL A 290 -18.99 -0.23 -2.64
N HIS A 291 -20.02 -0.89 -3.18
CA HIS A 291 -20.41 -2.21 -2.72
C HIS A 291 -19.28 -3.24 -2.88
N GLU A 292 -18.60 -3.26 -4.04
CA GLU A 292 -17.48 -4.18 -4.26
C GLU A 292 -16.26 -3.88 -3.37
N PHE A 293 -15.95 -2.61 -3.09
CA PHE A 293 -14.94 -2.25 -2.08
C PHE A 293 -15.32 -2.76 -0.68
N LEU A 294 -16.60 -2.69 -0.31
CA LEU A 294 -17.07 -3.17 0.98
C LEU A 294 -17.04 -4.69 1.08
N LEU A 295 -17.31 -5.42 0.01
CA LEU A 295 -17.10 -6.86 -0.05
C LEU A 295 -15.61 -7.22 0.08
N PHE A 296 -14.73 -6.52 -0.65
CA PHE A 296 -13.29 -6.69 -0.51
C PHE A 296 -12.83 -6.44 0.93
N LYS A 297 -13.36 -5.38 1.57
CA LYS A 297 -13.11 -5.11 2.99
C LYS A 297 -13.62 -6.24 3.89
N GLN A 298 -14.82 -6.77 3.64
CA GLN A 298 -15.37 -7.87 4.43
C GLN A 298 -14.48 -9.11 4.35
N ASP A 299 -13.99 -9.46 3.16
CA ASP A 299 -13.07 -10.57 2.97
C ASP A 299 -11.73 -10.33 3.65
N LEU A 300 -11.23 -9.09 3.63
CA LEU A 300 -10.02 -8.71 4.35
C LEU A 300 -10.20 -8.79 5.88
N ASP A 301 -11.28 -8.23 6.42
CA ASP A 301 -11.62 -8.25 7.86
C ASP A 301 -11.86 -9.68 8.36
N ARG A 302 -12.40 -10.54 7.49
CA ARG A 302 -12.62 -11.98 7.76
C ARG A 302 -11.37 -12.83 7.54
N GLU A 303 -10.33 -12.27 6.93
CA GLU A 303 -9.10 -12.93 6.50
C GLU A 303 -9.32 -14.02 5.42
N HIS A 304 -10.38 -13.86 4.64
CA HIS A 304 -10.74 -14.73 3.53
C HIS A 304 -10.17 -14.26 2.18
N LEU A 305 -9.62 -13.03 2.12
CA LEU A 305 -8.90 -12.57 0.94
C LEU A 305 -7.68 -13.49 0.71
N PRO A 306 -7.53 -14.13 -0.46
CA PRO A 306 -6.38 -14.98 -0.72
C PRO A 306 -5.06 -14.21 -0.59
N PRO A 307 -4.00 -14.83 -0.05
CA PRO A 307 -2.68 -14.19 -0.02
C PRO A 307 -2.20 -13.95 -1.45
N GLN A 308 -1.51 -12.84 -1.66
CA GLN A 308 -0.89 -12.53 -2.94
C GLN A 308 0.33 -13.42 -3.17
N LEU A 309 0.39 -14.09 -4.33
CA LEU A 309 1.46 -15.01 -4.68
C LEU A 309 2.13 -14.61 -6.00
N ILE A 310 3.45 -14.45 -6.01
CA ILE A 310 4.21 -14.36 -7.26
C ILE A 310 4.16 -15.72 -7.96
N ARG A 311 3.70 -15.73 -9.21
CA ARG A 311 3.55 -16.92 -10.06
C ARG A 311 2.76 -18.06 -9.38
N GLY A 312 1.84 -17.72 -8.48
CA GLY A 312 1.04 -18.70 -7.73
C GLY A 312 1.83 -19.57 -6.73
N ILE A 313 3.06 -19.16 -6.36
CA ILE A 313 3.96 -19.98 -5.52
C ILE A 313 4.51 -19.19 -4.34
N VAL A 314 5.08 -18.01 -4.58
CA VAL A 314 5.83 -17.28 -3.55
C VAL A 314 4.94 -16.23 -2.89
N PRO A 315 4.62 -16.34 -1.60
CA PRO A 315 3.74 -15.40 -0.92
C PRO A 315 4.40 -14.03 -0.72
N LEU A 316 3.56 -13.00 -0.79
CA LEU A 316 3.89 -11.63 -0.44
C LEU A 316 3.32 -11.26 0.93
N CYS A 317 4.02 -10.37 1.62
CA CYS A 317 3.55 -9.70 2.81
C CYS A 317 2.22 -8.98 2.55
N MET A 318 1.26 -9.17 3.46
CA MET A 318 -0.08 -8.58 3.37
C MET A 318 -0.35 -7.56 4.48
N SER A 319 0.61 -7.24 5.36
CA SER A 319 0.37 -6.39 6.55
C SER A 319 -0.14 -4.98 6.24
N GLN A 320 0.27 -4.41 5.09
CA GLN A 320 -0.20 -3.10 4.63
C GLN A 320 -1.71 -3.06 4.32
N TYR A 321 -2.34 -4.19 3.98
CA TYR A 321 -3.74 -4.24 3.54
C TYR A 321 -4.72 -3.78 4.62
N GLN A 322 -4.39 -4.02 5.90
CA GLN A 322 -5.21 -3.64 7.04
C GLN A 322 -5.52 -2.14 7.09
N ARG A 323 -4.70 -1.33 6.42
CA ARG A 323 -4.78 0.14 6.41
C ARG A 323 -5.43 0.72 5.15
N ILE A 324 -5.89 -0.12 4.20
CA ILE A 324 -6.64 0.35 3.01
C ILE A 324 -7.92 1.08 3.43
N PHE A 325 -8.64 0.52 4.41
CA PHE A 325 -9.94 1.03 4.83
C PHE A 325 -9.90 1.51 6.27
N SER A 326 -10.80 2.42 6.60
CA SER A 326 -10.96 2.96 7.95
C SER A 326 -9.68 3.61 8.49
N CYS A 327 -8.78 4.02 7.60
CA CYS A 327 -7.50 4.63 7.94
C CYS A 327 -7.47 6.09 7.47
N THR A 328 -6.92 6.95 8.30
CA THR A 328 -6.67 8.36 7.98
C THR A 328 -5.35 8.77 8.61
N ARG A 329 -4.64 9.68 7.96
CA ARG A 329 -3.50 10.38 8.53
C ARG A 329 -3.99 11.57 9.34
N ILE A 330 -3.49 11.72 10.56
CA ILE A 330 -3.81 12.82 11.47
C ILE A 330 -2.60 13.76 11.50
N PRO A 331 -2.76 15.05 11.15
CA PRO A 331 -1.65 16.00 11.20
C PRO A 331 -1.20 16.24 12.64
N GLY A 332 0.12 16.31 12.84
CA GLY A 332 0.73 16.78 14.08
C GLY A 332 1.75 17.86 13.78
N ARG A 333 2.13 18.69 14.77
CA ARG A 333 3.12 19.77 14.57
C ARG A 333 4.46 19.19 14.10
N GLU A 334 5.02 18.23 14.83
CA GLU A 334 6.32 17.62 14.49
C GLU A 334 6.20 16.33 13.69
N THR A 335 5.17 15.53 13.93
CA THR A 335 5.02 14.20 13.32
C THR A 335 3.53 13.87 13.24
N ASP A 336 3.11 13.40 12.07
CA ASP A 336 1.74 12.93 11.84
C ASP A 336 1.58 11.49 12.37
N SER A 337 0.34 11.04 12.48
CA SER A 337 0.05 9.65 12.88
C SER A 337 -0.97 9.00 11.95
N LEU A 338 -0.84 7.69 11.71
CA LEU A 338 -1.87 6.91 11.04
C LEU A 338 -2.85 6.39 12.08
N LYS A 339 -4.13 6.72 11.92
CA LYS A 339 -5.20 6.29 12.82
C LYS A 339 -6.16 5.35 12.12
N LEU A 340 -6.36 4.18 12.74
CA LEU A 340 -7.21 3.11 12.23
C LEU A 340 -8.51 3.00 13.05
N TYR A 341 -9.64 3.02 12.35
CA TYR A 341 -11.00 3.03 12.91
C TYR A 341 -11.76 1.72 12.62
N GLN A 342 -11.07 0.61 12.35
CA GLN A 342 -11.63 -0.66 11.85
C GLN A 342 -12.91 -1.15 12.53
N HIS A 343 -13.07 -0.94 13.85
CA HIS A 343 -14.26 -1.39 14.59
C HIS A 343 -15.38 -0.33 14.71
N LYS A 344 -15.08 0.93 14.42
CA LYS A 344 -16.01 2.07 14.52
C LYS A 344 -16.63 2.47 13.18
N SER A 345 -15.94 2.26 12.06
CA SER A 345 -16.43 2.67 10.75
C SER A 345 -17.65 1.84 10.30
N LYS A 346 -18.81 2.50 10.17
CA LYS A 346 -20.07 1.92 9.65
C LYS A 346 -20.72 2.81 8.59
N HIS A 347 -19.95 3.74 8.04
CA HIS A 347 -20.38 4.76 7.09
C HIS A 347 -19.23 5.13 6.15
N ILE A 348 -19.57 5.70 5.00
CA ILE A 348 -18.63 6.47 4.17
C ILE A 348 -18.91 7.98 4.35
N ALA A 349 -17.93 8.80 3.97
CA ALA A 349 -18.13 10.23 3.79
C ALA A 349 -18.27 10.52 2.28
N VAL A 350 -19.27 11.29 1.90
CA VAL A 350 -19.59 11.59 0.49
C VAL A 350 -19.49 13.09 0.26
N PHE A 351 -18.60 13.50 -0.63
CA PHE A 351 -18.47 14.87 -1.10
C PHE A 351 -19.37 15.05 -2.33
N CYS A 352 -20.28 16.02 -2.29
CA CYS A 352 -21.23 16.29 -3.36
C CYS A 352 -21.60 17.78 -3.34
N HIS A 353 -21.48 18.46 -4.48
CA HIS A 353 -21.80 19.91 -4.63
C HIS A 353 -21.29 20.80 -3.49
N GLY A 354 -20.00 20.67 -3.14
CA GLY A 354 -19.36 21.50 -2.10
C GLY A 354 -19.76 21.14 -0.66
N ARG A 355 -20.48 20.04 -0.45
CA ARG A 355 -20.92 19.60 0.88
C ARG A 355 -20.48 18.18 1.18
N VAL A 356 -20.45 17.85 2.46
CA VAL A 356 -20.04 16.52 2.94
C VAL A 356 -21.21 15.85 3.65
N PHE A 357 -21.47 14.60 3.29
CA PHE A 357 -22.53 13.78 3.86
C PHE A 357 -21.97 12.53 4.53
N LYS A 358 -22.59 12.15 5.64
CA LYS A 358 -22.45 10.82 6.24
C LYS A 358 -23.46 9.88 5.61
N MET A 359 -22.98 8.84 4.94
CA MET A 359 -23.82 7.78 4.38
C MET A 359 -23.62 6.47 5.16
N PRO A 360 -24.62 6.01 5.94
CA PRO A 360 -24.57 4.72 6.62
C PRO A 360 -24.51 3.56 5.62
N LEU A 361 -23.77 2.50 5.96
CA LEU A 361 -23.60 1.30 5.12
C LEU A 361 -24.44 0.11 5.56
N PHE A 362 -25.15 0.26 6.68
CA PHE A 362 -25.92 -0.79 7.34
C PHE A 362 -27.19 -0.16 7.90
N GLU A 363 -28.28 -0.91 7.91
CA GLU A 363 -29.46 -0.56 8.68
C GLU A 363 -29.14 -0.58 10.19
N LYS A 364 -29.79 0.31 10.96
CA LYS A 364 -29.56 0.42 12.41
C LYS A 364 -29.88 -0.91 13.09
N GLY A 365 -28.89 -1.47 13.80
CA GLY A 365 -29.05 -2.75 14.51
C GLY A 365 -28.72 -3.99 13.66
N GLN A 366 -28.64 -3.88 12.32
CA GLN A 366 -28.28 -4.96 11.40
C GLN A 366 -26.82 -4.89 10.93
N TYR A 367 -25.90 -4.59 11.86
CA TYR A 367 -24.47 -4.55 11.57
C TYR A 367 -23.98 -5.93 11.14
N GLY A 368 -23.75 -6.11 9.84
CA GLY A 368 -23.38 -7.40 9.24
C GLY A 368 -24.05 -7.66 7.88
N LYS A 369 -25.21 -7.05 7.63
CA LYS A 369 -25.88 -7.02 6.31
C LYS A 369 -25.59 -5.67 5.66
N LEU A 370 -24.75 -5.67 4.62
CA LEU A 370 -24.50 -4.45 3.84
C LEU A 370 -25.78 -4.04 3.14
N LEU A 371 -25.94 -2.72 2.95
CA LEU A 371 -26.87 -2.22 1.94
C LEU A 371 -26.51 -2.82 0.59
N THR A 372 -27.52 -3.17 -0.19
CA THR A 372 -27.34 -3.70 -1.54
C THR A 372 -26.86 -2.61 -2.51
N LYS A 373 -26.54 -2.98 -3.76
CA LYS A 373 -26.16 -2.01 -4.80
C LYS A 373 -27.28 -1.00 -5.07
N PHE A 374 -28.53 -1.47 -5.20
CA PHE A 374 -29.68 -0.59 -5.44
C PHE A 374 -29.99 0.33 -4.24
N GLU A 375 -29.91 -0.19 -3.02
CA GLU A 375 -30.08 0.62 -1.82
C GLU A 375 -28.99 1.71 -1.71
N ILE A 376 -27.74 1.38 -2.03
CA ILE A 376 -26.65 2.37 -2.07
C ILE A 376 -26.87 3.40 -3.19
N GLN A 377 -27.34 2.98 -4.38
CA GLN A 377 -27.65 3.91 -5.45
C GLN A 377 -28.70 4.94 -5.03
N ARG A 378 -29.80 4.49 -4.41
CA ARG A 378 -30.86 5.36 -3.89
C ARG A 378 -30.34 6.35 -2.84
N GLN A 379 -29.35 5.95 -2.02
CA GLN A 379 -28.70 6.86 -1.08
C GLN A 379 -27.91 7.96 -1.79
N PHE A 380 -27.19 7.63 -2.88
CA PHE A 380 -26.48 8.62 -3.68
C PHE A 380 -27.43 9.57 -4.41
N GLU A 381 -28.52 9.06 -4.98
CA GLU A 381 -29.57 9.87 -5.60
C GLU A 381 -30.20 10.84 -4.59
N TRP A 382 -30.46 10.37 -3.36
CA TRP A 382 -30.94 11.22 -2.28
C TRP A 382 -29.92 12.30 -1.91
N ILE A 383 -28.63 11.95 -1.80
CA ILE A 383 -27.54 12.91 -1.49
C ILE A 383 -27.46 13.98 -2.60
N GLU A 384 -27.44 13.58 -3.87
CA GLU A 384 -27.34 14.50 -5.00
C GLU A 384 -28.56 15.42 -5.09
N THR A 385 -29.77 14.86 -4.99
CA THR A 385 -31.03 15.62 -5.00
C THR A 385 -31.09 16.61 -3.84
N THR A 386 -30.70 16.17 -2.63
CA THR A 386 -30.68 17.02 -1.44
C THR A 386 -29.67 18.14 -1.60
N ALA A 387 -28.45 17.84 -2.07
CA ALA A 387 -27.41 18.84 -2.23
C ALA A 387 -27.78 19.92 -3.26
N LEU A 388 -28.47 19.53 -4.35
CA LEU A 388 -28.98 20.43 -5.38
C LEU A 388 -30.19 21.27 -4.92
N ALA A 389 -31.06 20.72 -4.08
CA ALA A 389 -32.22 21.43 -3.54
C ALA A 389 -31.83 22.48 -2.48
N MET A 390 -30.64 22.37 -1.89
CA MET A 390 -30.11 23.35 -0.95
C MET A 390 -29.53 24.57 -1.69
N GLY A 391 -29.56 25.75 -1.06
CA GLY A 391 -28.92 26.95 -1.60
C GLY A 391 -27.41 26.75 -1.83
N ALA A 392 -26.75 27.64 -2.59
CA ALA A 392 -25.32 27.53 -2.85
C ALA A 392 -24.51 27.56 -1.53
N PRO A 393 -23.52 26.66 -1.34
CA PRO A 393 -22.63 26.73 -0.19
C PRO A 393 -21.80 28.01 -0.23
N SER A 394 -21.31 28.46 0.93
CA SER A 394 -20.30 29.52 0.94
C SER A 394 -19.00 29.02 0.29
N LYS A 395 -18.15 29.93 -0.21
CA LYS A 395 -16.86 29.53 -0.81
C LYS A 395 -16.00 28.71 0.15
N ALA A 396 -16.06 29.01 1.45
CA ALA A 396 -15.32 28.25 2.47
C ALA A 396 -15.97 26.88 2.78
N GLU A 397 -17.30 26.78 2.80
CA GLU A 397 -17.98 25.49 2.96
C GLU A 397 -17.64 24.55 1.79
N GLU A 398 -17.72 25.06 0.56
CA GLU A 398 -17.39 24.32 -0.66
C GLU A 398 -15.96 23.75 -0.65
N ASN A 399 -15.03 24.51 -0.07
CA ASN A 399 -13.60 24.23 -0.14
C ASN A 399 -12.99 23.83 1.20
N LEU A 400 -13.79 23.38 2.17
CA LEU A 400 -13.31 23.03 3.51
C LEU A 400 -12.12 22.06 3.49
N ALA A 401 -12.08 21.12 2.53
CA ALA A 401 -11.01 20.13 2.44
C ALA A 401 -9.66 20.72 2.00
N ALA A 402 -9.61 21.98 1.56
CA ALA A 402 -8.36 22.71 1.27
C ALA A 402 -7.42 22.76 2.46
N LEU A 403 -7.96 22.70 3.69
CA LEU A 403 -7.16 22.57 4.91
C LEU A 403 -6.24 21.33 4.89
N THR A 404 -6.67 20.23 4.26
CA THR A 404 -5.84 19.01 4.13
C THR A 404 -4.78 19.12 3.01
N ALA A 405 -4.89 20.15 2.16
CA ALA A 405 -3.92 20.50 1.12
C ALA A 405 -2.87 21.50 1.61
N ALA A 406 -3.00 22.05 2.83
CA ALA A 406 -1.99 22.92 3.42
C ALA A 406 -0.73 22.15 3.85
N GLY A 407 0.32 22.89 4.22
CA GLY A 407 1.48 22.32 4.90
C GLY A 407 1.07 21.63 6.21
N ARG A 408 1.78 20.56 6.60
CA ARG A 408 1.33 19.69 7.71
C ARG A 408 1.27 20.39 9.05
N ILE A 409 2.15 21.37 9.27
CA ILE A 409 2.17 22.19 10.49
C ILE A 409 0.92 23.07 10.54
N GLU A 410 0.68 23.85 9.50
CA GLU A 410 -0.50 24.71 9.39
C GLU A 410 -1.80 23.89 9.52
N TRP A 411 -1.86 22.72 8.88
CA TRP A 411 -3.03 21.86 9.03
C TRP A 411 -3.18 21.34 10.47
N ALA A 412 -2.10 20.96 11.15
CA ALA A 412 -2.16 20.55 12.55
C ALA A 412 -2.71 21.68 13.45
N GLU A 413 -2.26 22.91 13.23
CA GLU A 413 -2.67 24.11 13.97
C GLU A 413 -4.14 24.44 13.72
N ASN A 414 -4.56 24.49 12.45
CA ASN A 414 -5.95 24.72 12.07
C ASN A 414 -6.87 23.61 12.63
N ARG A 415 -6.41 22.35 12.62
CA ARG A 415 -7.17 21.22 13.19
C ARG A 415 -7.36 21.39 14.70
N GLU A 416 -6.31 21.77 15.43
CA GLU A 416 -6.35 22.04 16.87
C GLU A 416 -7.26 23.23 17.21
N GLN A 417 -7.15 24.32 16.45
CA GLN A 417 -7.90 25.55 16.68
C GLN A 417 -9.39 25.40 16.38
N PHE A 418 -9.76 24.84 15.22
CA PHE A 418 -11.14 24.89 14.74
C PHE A 418 -11.93 23.58 14.90
N PHE A 419 -11.26 22.46 15.21
CA PHE A 419 -11.88 21.12 15.24
C PHE A 419 -11.64 20.35 16.55
N SER A 420 -11.25 21.05 17.63
CA SER A 420 -11.03 20.45 18.96
C SER A 420 -12.31 20.28 19.79
N SER A 421 -13.42 20.94 19.42
CA SER A 421 -14.70 20.87 20.14
C SER A 421 -15.91 21.13 19.24
N GLY A 422 -17.11 21.02 19.80
CA GLY A 422 -18.35 21.47 19.17
C GLY A 422 -18.79 20.66 17.94
N VAL A 423 -19.46 21.34 17.00
CA VAL A 423 -19.99 20.71 15.77
C VAL A 423 -18.87 20.31 14.81
N ASN A 424 -17.82 21.12 14.70
CA ASN A 424 -16.67 20.89 13.81
C ASN A 424 -15.93 19.59 14.18
N LYS A 425 -15.64 19.36 15.46
CA LYS A 425 -15.04 18.11 15.94
C LYS A 425 -15.87 16.90 15.52
N ARG A 426 -17.17 16.92 15.81
CA ARG A 426 -18.09 15.80 15.52
C ARG A 426 -18.19 15.54 14.01
N SER A 427 -18.23 16.58 13.19
CA SER A 427 -18.23 16.46 11.73
C SER A 427 -16.89 15.93 11.20
N LEU A 428 -15.76 16.43 11.70
CA LEU A 428 -14.42 15.94 11.33
C LEU A 428 -14.23 14.46 11.69
N GLU A 429 -14.64 14.05 12.89
CA GLU A 429 -14.58 12.64 13.32
C GLU A 429 -15.33 11.71 12.37
N VAL A 430 -16.45 12.17 11.78
CA VAL A 430 -17.18 11.39 10.77
C VAL A 430 -16.34 11.15 9.51
N ILE A 431 -15.60 12.15 9.03
CA ILE A 431 -14.71 12.01 7.87
C ILE A 431 -13.53 11.10 8.21
N GLU A 432 -12.86 11.37 9.32
CA GLU A 432 -11.70 10.60 9.79
C GLU A 432 -12.06 9.12 10.00
N SER A 433 -13.21 8.84 10.61
CA SER A 433 -13.65 7.48 10.93
C SER A 433 -14.44 6.79 9.81
N SER A 434 -14.66 7.42 8.65
CA SER A 434 -15.35 6.78 7.52
C SER A 434 -14.56 5.56 6.99
N VAL A 435 -15.20 4.65 6.26
CA VAL A 435 -14.48 3.51 5.64
C VAL A 435 -13.50 4.02 4.57
N PHE A 436 -13.97 4.92 3.70
CA PHE A 436 -13.20 5.71 2.74
C PHE A 436 -14.07 6.93 2.36
N VAL A 437 -13.51 7.83 1.55
CA VAL A 437 -14.24 9.00 1.03
C VAL A 437 -14.69 8.73 -0.40
N VAL A 438 -15.93 9.09 -0.73
CA VAL A 438 -16.45 9.13 -2.10
C VAL A 438 -16.62 10.59 -2.51
N VAL A 439 -16.20 10.93 -3.72
CA VAL A 439 -16.39 12.25 -4.31
C VAL A 439 -17.23 12.11 -5.57
N LEU A 440 -18.44 12.66 -5.54
CA LEU A 440 -19.29 12.82 -6.72
C LEU A 440 -18.84 14.09 -7.45
N GLN A 441 -18.09 13.89 -8.52
CA GLN A 441 -17.44 14.97 -9.25
C GLN A 441 -18.40 15.63 -10.24
N ASN A 442 -18.39 16.96 -10.27
CA ASN A 442 -19.26 17.76 -11.13
C ASN A 442 -18.78 17.85 -12.58
N ASP A 443 -17.50 17.54 -12.80
CA ASP A 443 -16.84 17.57 -14.09
C ASP A 443 -16.94 16.23 -14.84
N VAL A 444 -16.71 16.31 -16.15
CA VAL A 444 -16.55 15.15 -17.04
C VAL A 444 -15.05 14.92 -17.27
N ALA A 445 -14.62 13.66 -17.24
CA ALA A 445 -13.26 13.30 -17.65
C ALA A 445 -13.17 13.34 -19.19
N LYS A 446 -12.34 14.25 -19.73
CA LYS A 446 -12.23 14.50 -21.18
C LYS A 446 -11.13 13.67 -21.84
N ASP A 447 -10.02 13.52 -21.13
CA ASP A 447 -8.82 12.79 -21.55
C ASP A 447 -8.06 12.34 -20.29
N TRP A 448 -7.08 11.44 -20.44
CA TRP A 448 -6.34 10.89 -19.30
C TRP A 448 -5.44 11.92 -18.60
N THR A 449 -4.98 12.94 -19.31
CA THR A 449 -4.16 14.01 -18.73
C THR A 449 -5.01 14.90 -17.84
N SER A 450 -6.15 15.38 -18.33
CA SER A 450 -7.08 16.20 -17.53
C SER A 450 -7.67 15.42 -16.36
N MET A 451 -8.02 14.15 -16.55
CA MET A 451 -8.47 13.28 -15.45
C MET A 451 -7.36 13.05 -14.42
N GLY A 452 -6.12 12.79 -14.84
CA GLY A 452 -4.99 12.62 -13.94
C GLY A 452 -4.70 13.86 -13.09
N LYS A 453 -4.72 15.06 -13.69
CA LYS A 453 -4.62 16.35 -12.97
C LYS A 453 -5.76 16.46 -11.95
N ASN A 454 -6.99 16.21 -12.37
CA ASN A 454 -8.16 16.28 -11.48
C ASN A 454 -8.15 15.23 -10.35
N LEU A 455 -7.58 14.04 -10.56
CA LEU A 455 -7.48 13.01 -9.52
C LEU A 455 -6.38 13.34 -8.50
N ILE A 456 -5.22 13.85 -8.92
CA ILE A 456 -4.10 14.09 -8.00
C ILE A 456 -4.37 15.28 -7.06
N HIS A 457 -5.00 16.35 -7.55
CA HIS A 457 -5.20 17.58 -6.78
C HIS A 457 -6.65 18.09 -6.74
N GLY A 458 -7.54 17.65 -7.65
CA GLY A 458 -8.90 18.20 -7.72
C GLY A 458 -8.90 19.72 -7.89
N SER A 459 -9.78 20.42 -7.16
CA SER A 459 -9.77 21.89 -7.03
C SER A 459 -8.89 22.37 -5.85
N GLY A 460 -8.20 21.46 -5.15
CA GLY A 460 -7.60 21.72 -3.84
C GLY A 460 -8.60 21.63 -2.68
N GLY A 461 -9.88 21.98 -2.91
CA GLY A 461 -10.92 22.02 -1.87
C GLY A 461 -11.87 20.80 -1.81
N ASN A 462 -11.83 19.91 -2.80
CA ASN A 462 -12.81 18.83 -2.99
C ASN A 462 -12.25 17.40 -2.82
N ARG A 463 -11.14 17.25 -2.10
CA ARG A 463 -10.52 15.96 -1.76
C ARG A 463 -10.09 15.99 -0.31
N TRP A 464 -10.30 14.88 0.41
CA TRP A 464 -9.74 14.74 1.76
C TRP A 464 -8.41 14.02 1.68
N PHE A 465 -7.31 14.77 1.52
CA PHE A 465 -5.99 14.19 1.20
C PHE A 465 -5.41 13.31 2.31
N ASP A 466 -5.87 13.50 3.54
CA ASP A 466 -5.50 12.69 4.70
C ASP A 466 -6.12 11.29 4.70
N LYS A 467 -7.20 11.07 3.93
CA LYS A 467 -7.87 9.77 3.91
C LYS A 467 -7.01 8.76 3.19
N SER A 468 -6.96 7.53 3.70
CA SER A 468 -6.32 6.38 3.02
C SER A 468 -6.53 6.38 1.51
N PHE A 469 -7.79 6.54 1.07
CA PHE A 469 -8.10 6.91 -0.30
C PHE A 469 -9.44 7.64 -0.46
N ASN A 470 -9.55 8.35 -1.58
CA ASN A 470 -10.76 8.97 -2.11
C ASN A 470 -11.14 8.24 -3.41
N LEU A 471 -12.38 7.77 -3.51
CA LEU A 471 -12.98 7.24 -4.74
C LEU A 471 -13.71 8.39 -5.46
N VAL A 472 -13.27 8.75 -6.66
CA VAL A 472 -13.81 9.89 -7.42
C VAL A 472 -14.66 9.35 -8.58
N ILE A 473 -15.91 9.81 -8.67
CA ILE A 473 -16.88 9.38 -9.69
C ILE A 473 -17.24 10.59 -10.57
N TYR A 474 -16.98 10.51 -11.87
CA TYR A 474 -17.24 11.60 -12.83
C TYR A 474 -18.62 11.50 -13.47
N LYS A 475 -19.12 12.62 -14.01
CA LYS A 475 -20.44 12.70 -14.67
C LYS A 475 -20.62 11.79 -15.88
N ASN A 476 -19.54 11.44 -16.58
CA ASN A 476 -19.56 10.49 -17.68
C ASN A 476 -19.46 9.02 -17.24
N SER A 477 -19.71 8.72 -15.95
CA SER A 477 -19.65 7.36 -15.41
C SER A 477 -18.29 6.68 -15.61
N VAL A 478 -17.22 7.43 -15.32
CA VAL A 478 -15.88 6.88 -15.11
C VAL A 478 -15.42 7.19 -13.68
N ALA A 479 -14.48 6.41 -13.17
CA ALA A 479 -14.02 6.53 -11.79
C ALA A 479 -12.51 6.46 -11.67
N GLY A 480 -11.95 7.06 -10.62
CA GLY A 480 -10.54 6.96 -10.30
C GLY A 480 -10.29 7.06 -8.80
N ILE A 481 -9.03 6.90 -8.41
CA ILE A 481 -8.61 6.90 -7.00
C ILE A 481 -7.57 8.00 -6.77
N ASN A 482 -7.66 8.67 -5.63
CA ASN A 482 -6.56 9.41 -5.00
C ASN A 482 -6.21 8.72 -3.67
N ALA A 483 -4.94 8.46 -3.39
CA ALA A 483 -4.52 7.71 -2.21
C ALA A 483 -3.38 8.42 -1.44
N GLU A 484 -3.51 8.43 -0.11
CA GLU A 484 -2.43 8.84 0.80
C GLU A 484 -1.34 7.76 0.83
N HIS A 485 -0.06 8.14 0.93
CA HIS A 485 1.04 7.21 0.68
C HIS A 485 1.69 6.62 1.94
N ALA A 486 1.59 7.25 3.11
CA ALA A 486 2.28 6.77 4.31
C ALA A 486 1.86 5.35 4.70
N TRP A 487 0.57 5.01 4.55
CA TRP A 487 0.01 3.74 5.01
C TRP A 487 0.42 2.51 4.19
N ALA A 488 0.72 2.66 2.89
CA ALA A 488 1.15 1.55 2.02
C ALA A 488 1.88 1.99 0.74
N ASP A 489 2.45 1.00 0.06
CA ASP A 489 3.01 1.13 -1.28
C ASP A 489 1.93 0.91 -2.36
N ALA A 490 2.08 1.60 -3.50
CA ALA A 490 1.08 1.63 -4.57
C ALA A 490 0.52 0.26 -5.03
N PRO A 491 1.31 -0.83 -5.13
CA PRO A 491 0.77 -2.15 -5.53
C PRO A 491 -0.37 -2.67 -4.65
N VAL A 492 -0.42 -2.29 -3.37
CA VAL A 492 -1.48 -2.70 -2.44
C VAL A 492 -2.83 -2.12 -2.86
N MET A 493 -2.86 -0.82 -3.15
CA MET A 493 -4.07 -0.14 -3.63
C MET A 493 -4.40 -0.57 -5.07
N ALA A 494 -3.39 -0.75 -5.93
CA ALA A 494 -3.59 -1.22 -7.30
C ALA A 494 -4.28 -2.59 -7.34
N HIS A 495 -3.93 -3.53 -6.45
CA HIS A 495 -4.61 -4.81 -6.35
C HIS A 495 -6.09 -4.67 -5.94
N ALA A 496 -6.39 -3.83 -4.94
CA ALA A 496 -7.78 -3.58 -4.53
C ALA A 496 -8.59 -2.91 -5.65
N TRP A 497 -7.99 -1.93 -6.35
CA TRP A 497 -8.61 -1.24 -7.48
C TRP A 497 -8.87 -2.19 -8.65
N GLU A 498 -7.88 -3.00 -9.06
CA GLU A 498 -8.02 -4.00 -10.11
C GLU A 498 -9.10 -5.02 -9.75
N HIS A 499 -9.13 -5.52 -8.51
CA HIS A 499 -10.14 -6.47 -8.07
C HIS A 499 -11.56 -5.90 -8.19
N VAL A 500 -11.77 -4.69 -7.67
CA VAL A 500 -13.10 -4.04 -7.67
C VAL A 500 -13.55 -3.70 -9.09
N TYR A 501 -12.66 -3.13 -9.90
CA TYR A 501 -12.99 -2.71 -11.25
C TYR A 501 -13.26 -3.91 -12.17
N THR A 502 -12.42 -4.94 -12.13
CA THR A 502 -12.67 -6.16 -12.93
C THR A 502 -13.94 -6.88 -12.48
N LYS A 503 -14.24 -6.89 -11.17
CA LYS A 503 -15.44 -7.54 -10.63
C LYS A 503 -16.73 -6.86 -11.03
N GLN A 504 -16.80 -5.53 -10.99
CA GLN A 504 -17.98 -4.84 -11.51
C GLN A 504 -18.13 -5.07 -13.03
N THR A 505 -17.03 -5.20 -13.77
CA THR A 505 -17.07 -5.53 -15.20
C THR A 505 -17.65 -6.90 -15.49
N TYR A 506 -17.13 -7.98 -14.89
CA TYR A 506 -17.63 -9.31 -15.25
C TYR A 506 -18.98 -9.66 -14.60
N THR A 507 -19.40 -8.94 -13.56
CA THR A 507 -20.72 -9.16 -12.93
C THR A 507 -21.85 -8.38 -13.59
N MET A 508 -21.55 -7.37 -14.42
CA MET A 508 -22.52 -6.55 -15.16
C MET A 508 -23.73 -6.16 -14.31
N PRO A 509 -23.54 -5.42 -13.20
CA PRO A 509 -24.56 -5.26 -12.16
C PRO A 509 -25.67 -4.26 -12.52
N TYR A 510 -25.96 -4.03 -13.80
CA TYR A 510 -26.87 -2.99 -14.29
C TYR A 510 -28.03 -3.57 -15.10
N ASP A 511 -29.19 -2.90 -15.04
CA ASP A 511 -30.36 -3.17 -15.88
C ASP A 511 -30.32 -2.37 -17.19
N ASP A 512 -31.36 -2.53 -18.02
CA ASP A 512 -31.48 -1.87 -19.32
C ASP A 512 -31.56 -0.33 -19.22
N ASN A 513 -31.96 0.21 -18.06
CA ASN A 513 -32.00 1.65 -17.79
C ASN A 513 -30.65 2.18 -17.26
N GLY A 514 -29.68 1.29 -17.04
CA GLY A 514 -28.38 1.58 -16.44
C GLY A 514 -28.43 1.72 -14.91
N ASP A 515 -29.54 1.38 -14.26
CA ASP A 515 -29.64 1.32 -12.81
C ASP A 515 -29.04 0.01 -12.29
N THR A 516 -28.65 -0.02 -11.03
CA THR A 516 -28.18 -1.26 -10.41
C THR A 516 -29.32 -2.28 -10.30
N LEU A 517 -29.01 -3.54 -10.63
CA LEU A 517 -29.97 -4.63 -10.61
C LEU A 517 -30.58 -4.83 -9.22
N VAL A 518 -31.91 -4.91 -9.18
CA VAL A 518 -32.70 -5.26 -8.00
C VAL A 518 -32.70 -6.77 -7.81
N GLN A 519 -32.37 -7.23 -6.61
CA GLN A 519 -32.29 -8.65 -6.24
C GLN A 519 -33.62 -9.21 -5.72
N SER A 520 -34.48 -8.36 -5.16
CA SER A 520 -35.79 -8.75 -4.61
C SER A 520 -36.75 -7.57 -4.51
N ASP A 521 -38.06 -7.82 -4.53
CA ASP A 521 -39.07 -6.75 -4.36
C ASP A 521 -38.95 -6.03 -3.01
N ASP A 522 -38.57 -6.74 -1.95
CA ASP A 522 -38.28 -6.18 -0.61
C ASP A 522 -37.24 -5.05 -0.65
N GLU A 523 -36.31 -5.08 -1.60
CA GLU A 523 -35.26 -4.07 -1.76
C GLU A 523 -35.81 -2.73 -2.28
N ARG A 524 -36.87 -2.79 -3.10
CA ARG A 524 -37.56 -1.59 -3.61
C ARG A 524 -38.31 -0.87 -2.50
N GLU A 525 -38.92 -1.63 -1.60
CA GLU A 525 -39.70 -1.13 -0.46
C GLU A 525 -38.85 -0.89 0.80
N SER A 526 -37.56 -1.21 0.74
CA SER A 526 -36.64 -1.08 1.87
C SER A 526 -36.61 0.34 2.43
N LYS A 527 -36.64 0.43 3.77
CA LYS A 527 -36.45 1.68 4.50
C LYS A 527 -34.97 1.97 4.67
N LEU A 528 -34.45 2.89 3.87
CA LEU A 528 -33.03 3.25 3.89
C LEU A 528 -32.64 4.01 5.16
N PRO A 529 -31.44 3.74 5.72
CA PRO A 529 -30.95 4.50 6.87
C PRO A 529 -30.67 5.96 6.47
N LEU A 530 -31.05 6.92 7.31
CA LEU A 530 -30.92 8.35 6.97
C LEU A 530 -29.46 8.78 6.78
N CYS A 531 -29.18 9.36 5.61
CA CYS A 531 -27.98 10.14 5.37
C CYS A 531 -28.06 11.48 6.12
N ARG A 532 -26.90 12.02 6.52
CA ARG A 532 -26.82 13.29 7.25
C ARG A 532 -25.78 14.19 6.64
N MET A 533 -26.15 15.41 6.30
CA MET A 533 -25.18 16.44 5.95
C MET A 533 -24.36 16.82 7.18
N LEU A 534 -23.06 17.01 7.00
CA LEU A 534 -22.17 17.52 8.04
C LEU A 534 -22.31 19.03 8.15
N GLN A 535 -22.23 19.54 9.37
CA GLN A 535 -22.36 20.95 9.67
C GLN A 535 -21.02 21.49 10.15
N TRP A 536 -20.78 22.76 9.83
CA TRP A 536 -19.54 23.46 10.15
C TRP A 536 -19.86 24.83 10.73
N ASP A 537 -19.16 25.17 11.81
CA ASP A 537 -19.18 26.48 12.42
C ASP A 537 -18.01 27.31 11.90
N PHE A 538 -18.34 28.34 11.13
CA PHE A 538 -17.38 29.30 10.56
C PHE A 538 -17.21 30.57 11.40
N SER A 539 -17.96 30.73 12.49
CA SER A 539 -17.99 31.96 13.29
C SER A 539 -16.66 32.30 13.97
N THR A 540 -15.76 31.33 14.10
CA THR A 540 -14.49 31.43 14.84
C THR A 540 -13.27 31.74 13.95
N GLY A 541 -13.46 32.08 12.67
CA GLY A 541 -12.37 32.39 11.74
C GLY A 541 -11.93 31.22 10.85
N LEU A 542 -12.62 30.07 10.93
CA LEU A 542 -12.38 28.91 10.05
C LEU A 542 -12.45 29.28 8.55
N GLN A 543 -13.32 30.22 8.20
CA GLN A 543 -13.47 30.69 6.81
C GLN A 543 -12.14 31.21 6.25
N ASP A 544 -11.42 32.04 7.00
CA ASP A 544 -10.17 32.64 6.52
C ASP A 544 -9.06 31.58 6.38
N ALA A 545 -8.99 30.62 7.32
CA ALA A 545 -8.06 29.51 7.24
C ALA A 545 -8.30 28.61 6.00
N VAL A 546 -9.57 28.34 5.68
CA VAL A 546 -9.94 27.60 4.46
C VAL A 546 -9.53 28.37 3.21
N LEU A 547 -9.88 29.65 3.12
CA LEU A 547 -9.59 30.46 1.93
C LEU A 547 -8.09 30.68 1.72
N LYS A 548 -7.31 30.82 2.81
CA LYS A 548 -5.85 30.84 2.74
C LYS A 548 -5.30 29.53 2.21
N SER A 549 -5.71 28.39 2.80
CA SER A 549 -5.25 27.07 2.37
C SER A 549 -5.62 26.77 0.91
N LEU A 550 -6.80 27.23 0.48
CA LEU A 550 -7.24 27.14 -0.92
C LEU A 550 -6.33 27.94 -1.85
N GLY A 551 -6.01 29.19 -1.51
CA GLY A 551 -5.11 30.01 -2.32
C GLY A 551 -3.70 29.42 -2.46
N ASP A 552 -3.18 28.77 -1.41
CA ASP A 552 -1.88 28.08 -1.44
C ASP A 552 -1.96 26.77 -2.27
N ALA A 553 -3.09 26.06 -2.20
CA ALA A 553 -3.37 24.92 -3.05
C ALA A 553 -3.47 25.31 -4.54
N GLU A 554 -4.18 26.39 -4.87
CA GLU A 554 -4.33 26.91 -6.24
C GLU A 554 -2.97 27.28 -6.87
N LYS A 555 -2.05 27.87 -6.10
CA LYS A 555 -0.66 28.13 -6.55
C LYS A 555 0.09 26.83 -6.86
N SER A 556 -0.05 25.82 -6.01
CA SER A 556 0.61 24.52 -6.22
C SER A 556 0.03 23.79 -7.45
N ILE A 557 -1.29 23.91 -7.66
CA ILE A 557 -1.99 23.36 -8.81
C ILE A 557 -1.57 24.04 -10.11
N SER A 558 -1.42 25.37 -10.10
CA SER A 558 -1.04 26.11 -11.31
C SER A 558 0.39 25.77 -11.74
N ASP A 559 1.28 25.48 -10.79
CA ASP A 559 2.66 25.05 -11.02
C ASP A 559 2.81 23.58 -11.44
N PHE A 560 1.86 22.71 -11.06
CA PHE A 560 1.91 21.31 -11.44
C PHE A 560 1.65 21.10 -12.93
N ASP A 561 2.52 20.31 -13.58
CA ASP A 561 2.31 19.82 -14.93
C ASP A 561 2.29 18.29 -14.99
N LEU A 562 1.48 17.77 -15.91
CA LEU A 562 1.28 16.34 -16.10
C LEU A 562 0.89 16.09 -17.56
N LYS A 563 1.48 15.04 -18.14
CA LYS A 563 1.09 14.45 -19.41
C LYS A 563 0.91 12.94 -19.23
N VAL A 564 -0.21 12.42 -19.70
CA VAL A 564 -0.47 10.97 -19.72
C VAL A 564 -0.49 10.50 -21.17
N ILE A 565 0.29 9.46 -21.46
CA ILE A 565 0.35 8.80 -22.78
C ILE A 565 -0.01 7.32 -22.63
N SER A 566 -0.70 6.80 -23.63
CA SER A 566 -1.03 5.38 -23.76
C SER A 566 -0.47 4.88 -25.08
N HIS A 567 0.73 4.32 -25.03
CA HIS A 567 1.43 3.79 -26.18
C HIS A 567 0.86 2.42 -26.55
N THR A 568 0.29 2.29 -27.75
CA THR A 568 -0.40 1.08 -28.23
C THR A 568 0.27 0.43 -29.44
N ASP A 569 1.37 1.00 -29.94
CA ASP A 569 2.10 0.43 -31.09
C ASP A 569 2.74 -0.92 -30.76
N TYR A 570 3.15 -1.12 -29.51
CA TYR A 570 3.63 -2.39 -28.97
C TYR A 570 3.67 -2.38 -27.43
N GLY A 571 3.87 -3.55 -26.84
CA GLY A 571 4.10 -3.70 -25.41
C GLY A 571 5.06 -4.84 -25.09
N LYS A 572 4.84 -5.53 -23.96
CA LYS A 572 5.73 -6.62 -23.52
C LYS A 572 5.87 -7.76 -24.54
N GLY A 573 4.89 -7.93 -25.44
CA GLY A 573 4.93 -8.96 -26.47
C GLY A 573 6.07 -8.76 -27.46
N LEU A 574 6.26 -7.53 -27.95
CA LEU A 574 7.38 -7.18 -28.81
C LEU A 574 8.69 -7.10 -28.02
N ILE A 575 8.69 -6.44 -26.86
CA ILE A 575 9.91 -6.22 -26.06
C ILE A 575 10.59 -7.55 -25.69
N LYS A 576 9.82 -8.59 -25.36
CA LYS A 576 10.37 -9.92 -25.08
C LYS A 576 11.14 -10.54 -26.25
N LYS A 577 10.89 -10.12 -27.50
CA LYS A 577 11.63 -10.61 -28.68
C LYS A 577 13.08 -10.12 -28.68
N PHE A 578 13.34 -8.93 -28.13
CA PHE A 578 14.68 -8.39 -27.88
C PHE A 578 15.47 -9.18 -26.82
N ARG A 579 14.83 -10.14 -26.14
CA ARG A 579 15.38 -10.97 -25.04
C ARG A 579 15.75 -10.19 -23.79
N VAL A 580 15.11 -9.04 -23.57
CA VAL A 580 15.32 -8.21 -22.36
C VAL A 580 14.06 -8.17 -21.50
N SER A 581 14.21 -7.71 -20.25
CA SER A 581 13.06 -7.41 -19.38
C SER A 581 12.27 -6.23 -19.93
N PRO A 582 10.92 -6.31 -20.02
CA PRO A 582 10.09 -5.17 -20.40
C PRO A 582 10.28 -3.94 -19.52
N ASP A 583 10.51 -4.15 -18.23
CA ASP A 583 10.77 -3.09 -17.26
C ASP A 583 12.12 -2.41 -17.51
N ALA A 584 13.19 -3.19 -17.71
CA ALA A 584 14.52 -2.67 -18.02
C ALA A 584 14.54 -1.91 -19.37
N PHE A 585 13.83 -2.42 -20.37
CA PHE A 585 13.68 -1.75 -21.67
C PHE A 585 13.06 -0.36 -21.53
N ILE A 586 11.97 -0.26 -20.73
CA ILE A 586 11.32 1.03 -20.47
C ILE A 586 12.28 1.96 -19.72
N GLN A 587 12.98 1.48 -18.70
CA GLN A 587 13.96 2.28 -17.97
C GLN A 587 15.07 2.82 -18.88
N MET A 588 15.56 2.02 -19.83
CA MET A 588 16.53 2.46 -20.84
C MET A 588 15.93 3.48 -21.82
N ALA A 589 14.66 3.31 -22.23
CA ALA A 589 13.96 4.32 -23.02
C ALA A 589 13.85 5.65 -22.27
N LEU A 590 13.56 5.63 -20.96
CA LEU A 590 13.50 6.82 -20.12
C LEU A 590 14.88 7.50 -20.00
N GLN A 591 15.97 6.74 -19.85
CA GLN A 591 17.32 7.32 -19.81
C GLN A 591 17.69 7.99 -21.14
N LEU A 592 17.36 7.35 -22.27
CA LEU A 592 17.59 7.91 -23.61
C LEU A 592 16.79 9.20 -23.83
N ALA A 593 15.49 9.18 -23.49
CA ALA A 593 14.63 10.35 -23.58
C ALA A 593 15.15 11.50 -22.71
N TYR A 594 15.58 11.20 -21.47
CA TYR A 594 16.06 12.23 -20.54
C TYR A 594 17.35 12.88 -21.04
N TYR A 595 18.27 12.07 -21.58
CA TYR A 595 19.51 12.59 -22.16
C TYR A 595 19.27 13.45 -23.39
N ARG A 596 18.35 13.06 -24.28
CA ARG A 596 17.99 13.88 -25.46
C ARG A 596 17.37 15.21 -25.08
N ASN A 597 16.55 15.22 -24.04
CA ASN A 597 15.87 16.43 -23.56
C ASN A 597 16.82 17.36 -22.81
N SER A 598 17.60 16.82 -21.85
CA SER A 598 18.42 17.63 -20.93
C SER A 598 19.88 17.81 -21.35
N GLY A 599 20.37 16.99 -22.28
CA GLY A 599 21.80 16.90 -22.61
C GLY A 599 22.68 16.29 -21.51
N THR A 600 22.08 15.77 -20.43
CA THR A 600 22.79 15.25 -19.26
C THR A 600 22.25 13.90 -18.81
N ILE A 601 23.02 13.21 -17.97
CA ILE A 601 22.59 12.01 -17.26
C ILE A 601 22.37 12.41 -15.80
N ALA A 602 21.18 12.15 -15.28
CA ALA A 602 20.84 12.48 -13.91
C ALA A 602 20.53 11.23 -13.09
N GLN A 603 20.61 11.36 -11.76
CA GLN A 603 20.31 10.25 -10.86
C GLN A 603 18.82 9.87 -10.96
N THR A 604 18.59 8.59 -11.24
CA THR A 604 17.25 8.02 -11.43
C THR A 604 16.88 7.10 -10.27
N TYR A 605 15.69 7.30 -9.71
CA TYR A 605 15.07 6.42 -8.72
C TYR A 605 14.08 5.49 -9.42
N GLU A 606 14.10 4.21 -9.06
CA GLU A 606 13.02 3.27 -9.37
C GLU A 606 12.61 2.49 -8.12
N SER A 607 11.31 2.40 -7.87
CA SER A 607 10.77 1.64 -6.73
C SER A 607 10.76 0.13 -7.00
N SER A 608 11.34 -0.66 -6.09
CA SER A 608 11.24 -2.13 -6.08
C SER A 608 10.61 -2.63 -4.78
N MET A 609 9.70 -3.60 -4.87
CA MET A 609 9.02 -4.13 -3.69
C MET A 609 9.95 -5.03 -2.84
N THR A 610 9.89 -4.87 -1.52
CA THR A 610 10.52 -5.80 -0.55
C THR A 610 9.48 -6.65 0.17
N ARG A 611 8.25 -6.76 -0.36
CA ARG A 611 7.15 -7.57 0.19
C ARG A 611 7.41 -9.08 0.21
N LEU A 612 8.54 -9.56 -0.32
CA LEU A 612 9.04 -10.91 -0.07
C LEU A 612 9.48 -11.13 1.40
N TYR A 613 9.57 -10.05 2.18
CA TYR A 613 9.94 -10.05 3.59
C TYR A 613 8.77 -9.60 4.46
N ARG A 614 8.77 -10.07 5.71
CA ARG A 614 7.82 -9.63 6.73
C ARG A 614 7.88 -8.11 6.86
N ASP A 615 6.72 -7.48 6.80
CA ASP A 615 6.52 -6.03 6.86
C ASP A 615 7.35 -5.25 5.83
N GLY A 616 7.75 -5.89 4.72
CA GLY A 616 8.49 -5.25 3.65
C GLY A 616 7.73 -4.08 3.02
N ARG A 617 8.48 -3.01 2.71
CA ARG A 617 8.04 -1.82 1.97
C ARG A 617 8.67 -1.83 0.58
N THR A 618 9.61 -0.92 0.35
CA THR A 618 10.32 -0.71 -0.91
C THR A 618 11.83 -0.69 -0.69
N GLU A 619 12.56 -0.94 -1.75
CA GLU A 619 13.98 -0.64 -1.95
C GLU A 619 14.12 0.15 -3.26
N THR A 620 15.25 0.83 -3.44
CA THR A 620 15.56 1.58 -4.66
C THR A 620 16.35 0.70 -5.64
N VAL A 621 15.91 0.68 -6.88
CA VAL A 621 16.75 0.34 -8.03
C VAL A 621 17.27 1.65 -8.60
N ARG A 622 18.56 1.67 -8.97
CA ARG A 622 19.25 2.83 -9.55
C ARG A 622 19.51 2.51 -11.03
N PRO A 623 18.64 2.93 -11.96
CA PRO A 623 18.73 2.53 -13.37
C PRO A 623 19.96 3.07 -14.11
N VAL A 624 20.62 4.08 -13.54
CA VAL A 624 21.80 4.70 -14.14
C VAL A 624 23.04 3.94 -13.71
N THR A 625 23.64 3.24 -14.66
CA THR A 625 24.90 2.50 -14.53
C THR A 625 25.86 2.93 -15.64
N ASP A 626 27.10 2.45 -15.60
CA ASP A 626 28.06 2.66 -16.69
C ASP A 626 27.52 2.08 -18.01
N GLU A 627 26.86 0.92 -17.96
CA GLU A 627 26.24 0.29 -19.13
C GLU A 627 25.05 1.08 -19.67
N SER A 628 24.20 1.65 -18.81
CA SER A 628 23.11 2.50 -19.29
C SER A 628 23.65 3.77 -19.94
N LYS A 629 24.72 4.35 -19.38
CA LYS A 629 25.41 5.51 -19.94
C LYS A 629 26.04 5.19 -21.29
N GLU A 630 26.74 4.06 -21.40
CA GLU A 630 27.32 3.55 -22.65
C GLU A 630 26.23 3.35 -23.71
N PHE A 631 25.10 2.73 -23.34
CA PHE A 631 23.95 2.56 -24.23
C PHE A 631 23.37 3.89 -24.72
N VAL A 632 23.09 4.83 -23.80
CA VAL A 632 22.48 6.12 -24.17
C VAL A 632 23.38 6.90 -25.12
N LEU A 633 24.69 6.97 -24.82
CA LEU A 633 25.66 7.65 -25.69
C LEU A 633 25.84 6.92 -27.02
N GLY A 634 25.84 5.58 -27.02
CA GLY A 634 25.93 4.79 -28.24
C GLY A 634 24.70 4.91 -29.14
N MET A 635 23.50 5.08 -28.56
CA MET A 635 22.26 5.24 -29.33
C MET A 635 22.23 6.53 -30.14
N VAL A 636 22.84 7.61 -29.62
CA VAL A 636 22.95 8.91 -30.30
C VAL A 636 24.20 9.02 -31.20
N ASP A 637 25.10 8.04 -31.17
CA ASP A 637 26.28 8.03 -32.04
C ASP A 637 25.88 7.57 -33.46
N PRO A 638 26.05 8.41 -34.50
CA PRO A 638 25.77 8.02 -35.88
C PRO A 638 26.76 6.99 -36.43
N LYS A 639 27.89 6.74 -35.77
CA LYS A 639 28.92 5.78 -36.22
C LYS A 639 28.59 4.33 -35.88
N LEU A 640 27.74 4.09 -34.89
CA LEU A 640 27.39 2.74 -34.46
C LEU A 640 26.24 2.17 -35.30
N SER A 641 26.39 0.91 -35.69
CA SER A 641 25.33 0.15 -36.38
C SER A 641 24.18 -0.22 -35.42
N ASP A 642 22.99 -0.50 -35.97
CA ASP A 642 21.83 -0.93 -35.17
C ASP A 642 22.11 -2.22 -34.39
N ALA A 643 22.94 -3.12 -34.94
CA ALA A 643 23.36 -4.34 -34.26
C ALA A 643 24.24 -4.06 -33.03
N GLU A 644 25.10 -3.04 -33.09
CA GLU A 644 25.92 -2.61 -31.94
C GLU A 644 25.06 -1.92 -30.89
N LYS A 645 24.16 -1.01 -31.31
CA LYS A 645 23.19 -0.35 -30.43
C LYS A 645 22.31 -1.35 -29.68
N LEU A 646 21.84 -2.40 -30.38
CA LEU A 646 21.06 -3.48 -29.78
C LEU A 646 21.85 -4.25 -28.71
N LYS A 647 23.14 -4.53 -28.94
CA LYS A 647 23.99 -5.19 -27.93
C LYS A 647 24.18 -4.33 -26.69
N LEU A 648 24.37 -3.01 -26.86
CA LEU A 648 24.46 -2.07 -25.75
C LEU A 648 23.15 -2.03 -24.94
N LEU A 649 22.01 -1.97 -25.62
CA LEU A 649 20.68 -2.04 -24.98
C LEU A 649 20.52 -3.31 -24.15
N GLN A 650 20.85 -4.48 -24.73
CA GLN A 650 20.76 -5.77 -24.06
C GLN A 650 21.64 -5.81 -22.80
N ARG A 651 22.89 -5.37 -22.91
CA ARG A 651 23.83 -5.32 -21.79
C ARG A 651 23.32 -4.42 -20.65
N ALA A 652 22.83 -3.22 -20.99
CA ALA A 652 22.29 -2.30 -20.00
C ALA A 652 21.03 -2.87 -19.32
N CYS A 653 20.18 -3.56 -20.08
CA CYS A 653 18.99 -4.21 -19.53
C CYS A 653 19.30 -5.38 -18.60
N ASP A 654 20.36 -6.15 -18.90
CA ASP A 654 20.79 -7.26 -18.05
C ASP A 654 21.30 -6.74 -16.69
N VAL A 655 22.11 -5.67 -16.68
CA VAL A 655 22.60 -5.03 -15.45
C VAL A 655 21.46 -4.42 -14.63
N HIS A 656 20.50 -3.77 -15.29
CA HIS A 656 19.29 -3.26 -14.64
C HIS A 656 18.51 -4.42 -13.98
N GLN A 657 18.29 -5.51 -14.71
CA GLN A 657 17.57 -6.67 -14.19
C GLN A 657 18.26 -7.30 -12.97
N ASP A 658 19.58 -7.39 -12.98
CA ASP A 658 20.36 -7.87 -11.83
C ASP A 658 20.26 -6.93 -10.62
N SER A 659 20.27 -5.62 -10.86
CA SER A 659 20.03 -4.60 -9.83
C SER A 659 18.64 -4.76 -9.20
N TYR A 660 17.60 -5.00 -10.01
CA TYR A 660 16.25 -5.27 -9.53
C TYR A 660 16.17 -6.56 -8.69
N ARG A 661 16.80 -7.65 -9.14
CA ARG A 661 16.90 -8.91 -8.38
C ARG A 661 17.61 -8.71 -7.04
N ASN A 662 18.67 -7.90 -7.01
CA ASN A 662 19.41 -7.58 -5.80
C ASN A 662 18.55 -6.77 -4.81
N ALA A 663 17.83 -5.74 -5.28
CA ALA A 663 16.89 -4.98 -4.47
C ALA A 663 15.81 -5.89 -3.83
N MET A 664 15.14 -6.72 -4.63
CA MET A 664 14.14 -7.69 -4.15
C MET A 664 14.71 -8.72 -3.16
N SER A 665 16.01 -9.03 -3.30
CA SER A 665 16.74 -9.96 -2.44
C SER A 665 17.34 -9.30 -1.20
N GLY A 666 16.98 -8.05 -0.89
CA GLY A 666 17.47 -7.35 0.30
C GLY A 666 18.96 -7.02 0.23
N LYS A 667 19.51 -6.88 -0.98
CA LYS A 667 20.89 -6.44 -1.25
C LYS A 667 20.92 -5.02 -1.82
N GLY A 668 19.94 -4.20 -1.46
CA GLY A 668 19.86 -2.82 -1.92
C GLY A 668 20.89 -1.90 -1.27
N ILE A 669 20.88 -0.65 -1.74
CA ILE A 669 21.81 0.40 -1.31
C ILE A 669 21.09 1.36 -0.39
N ASP A 670 20.00 1.94 -0.88
CA ASP A 670 19.40 3.15 -0.34
C ASP A 670 18.74 2.96 1.03
N ARG A 671 17.96 1.91 1.25
CA ARG A 671 17.37 1.69 2.58
C ARG A 671 18.44 1.42 3.62
N HIS A 672 19.52 0.74 3.26
CA HIS A 672 20.62 0.50 4.18
C HIS A 672 21.31 1.81 4.57
N LEU A 673 21.70 2.65 3.59
CA LEU A 673 22.29 3.97 3.84
C LEU A 673 21.37 4.89 4.65
N PHE A 674 20.07 4.90 4.33
CA PHE A 674 19.06 5.64 5.10
C PHE A 674 19.02 5.19 6.57
N THR A 675 19.00 3.88 6.83
CA THR A 675 18.99 3.40 8.23
C THR A 675 20.29 3.69 8.96
N LEU A 676 21.45 3.66 8.28
CA LEU A 676 22.73 4.08 8.86
C LEU A 676 22.69 5.57 9.24
N TYR A 677 22.09 6.41 8.39
CA TYR A 677 21.89 7.84 8.67
C TYR A 677 20.93 8.08 9.84
N CYS A 678 19.83 7.32 9.95
CA CYS A 678 18.96 7.41 11.12
C CYS A 678 19.72 7.11 12.42
N VAL A 679 20.61 6.11 12.40
CA VAL A 679 21.46 5.78 13.55
C VAL A 679 22.46 6.90 13.81
N SER A 680 23.11 7.45 12.77
CA SER A 680 24.11 8.52 12.95
C SER A 680 23.49 9.77 13.57
N VAL A 681 22.33 10.20 13.07
CA VAL A 681 21.56 11.32 13.66
C VAL A 681 21.15 11.02 15.10
N GLY A 682 20.66 9.80 15.37
CA GLY A 682 20.26 9.39 16.72
C GLY A 682 21.40 9.43 17.75
N PHE A 683 22.65 9.26 17.32
CA PHE A 683 23.84 9.36 18.16
C PHE A 683 24.57 10.71 18.08
N GLY A 684 24.06 11.67 17.30
CA GLY A 684 24.76 12.94 17.05
C GLY A 684 26.11 12.75 16.35
N ILE A 685 26.24 11.72 15.50
CA ILE A 685 27.44 11.45 14.71
C ILE A 685 27.26 12.09 13.34
N GLU A 686 28.10 13.08 13.03
CA GLU A 686 28.20 13.63 11.69
C GLU A 686 28.97 12.66 10.78
N SER A 687 28.42 12.37 9.61
CA SER A 687 29.07 11.54 8.60
C SER A 687 29.06 12.27 7.25
N PRO A 688 30.22 12.76 6.78
CA PRO A 688 30.34 13.42 5.47
C PRO A 688 29.86 12.52 4.34
N PHE A 689 30.17 11.21 4.41
CA PHE A 689 29.75 10.24 3.41
C PHE A 689 28.22 10.09 3.35
N LEU A 690 27.54 9.87 4.48
CA LEU A 690 26.08 9.70 4.48
C LEU A 690 25.36 10.98 4.04
N ASN A 691 25.86 12.15 4.45
CA ASN A 691 25.33 13.45 4.01
C ASN A 691 25.49 13.64 2.49
N ASN A 692 26.65 13.27 1.93
CA ASN A 692 26.88 13.32 0.49
C ASN A 692 25.98 12.31 -0.26
N ALA A 693 25.87 11.08 0.25
CA ALA A 693 25.13 10.01 -0.41
C ALA A 693 23.62 10.25 -0.48
N LEU A 694 23.05 10.88 0.55
CA LEU A 694 21.61 11.11 0.69
C LEU A 694 21.14 12.49 0.19
N SER A 695 22.06 13.43 -0.10
CA SER A 695 21.71 14.78 -0.55
C SER A 695 21.49 14.92 -2.05
N ARG A 696 21.92 13.94 -2.85
CA ARG A 696 21.79 14.00 -4.31
C ARG A 696 20.32 13.89 -4.75
N PRO A 697 19.82 14.82 -5.59
CA PRO A 697 18.42 14.84 -5.98
C PRO A 697 18.06 13.73 -6.96
N TRP A 698 16.88 13.15 -6.79
CA TRP A 698 16.28 12.19 -7.72
C TRP A 698 15.53 12.92 -8.83
N ARG A 699 16.28 13.49 -9.78
CA ARG A 699 15.70 14.28 -10.89
C ARG A 699 14.80 13.46 -11.81
N LEU A 700 14.97 12.15 -11.86
CA LEU A 700 14.02 11.25 -12.51
C LEU A 700 13.54 10.22 -11.49
N SER A 701 12.34 10.41 -10.96
CA SER A 701 11.73 9.47 -10.03
C SER A 701 10.72 8.62 -10.76
N THR A 702 10.90 7.30 -10.72
CA THR A 702 10.10 6.36 -11.51
C THR A 702 9.45 5.28 -10.67
N SER A 703 8.31 4.77 -11.13
CA SER A 703 7.66 3.61 -10.52
C SER A 703 6.89 2.79 -11.54
N GLN A 704 7.07 1.47 -11.47
CA GLN A 704 6.21 0.53 -12.16
C GLN A 704 5.00 0.16 -11.29
N GLN A 705 3.81 0.15 -11.87
CA GLN A 705 2.61 -0.45 -11.26
C GLN A 705 2.27 -1.78 -11.95
N PRO A 706 2.21 -2.91 -11.23
CA PRO A 706 1.82 -4.18 -11.84
C PRO A 706 0.31 -4.23 -12.08
N GLN A 707 -0.07 -4.69 -13.27
CA GLN A 707 -1.43 -5.09 -13.61
C GLN A 707 -1.48 -6.61 -13.77
N GLN A 708 -2.68 -7.19 -13.66
CA GLN A 708 -2.91 -8.65 -13.66
C GLN A 708 -2.51 -9.28 -12.32
N GLN A 709 -2.80 -8.57 -11.22
CA GLN A 709 -2.66 -9.05 -9.86
C GLN A 709 -3.83 -9.96 -9.43
N THR A 710 -4.85 -10.09 -10.27
CA THR A 710 -6.07 -10.88 -10.01
C THR A 710 -6.30 -11.95 -11.07
N GLU A 711 -7.05 -13.00 -10.71
CA GLU A 711 -7.48 -14.06 -11.63
C GLU A 711 -8.78 -13.69 -12.38
N ASN A 712 -9.24 -12.43 -12.30
CA ASN A 712 -10.52 -12.00 -12.84
C ASN A 712 -10.50 -11.74 -14.36
N TRP A 713 -9.33 -11.52 -14.96
CA TRP A 713 -9.22 -11.12 -16.37
C TRP A 713 -9.87 -12.08 -17.38
N PRO A 714 -9.76 -13.42 -17.25
CA PRO A 714 -10.49 -14.35 -18.11
C PRO A 714 -12.02 -14.20 -17.99
N LEU A 715 -12.53 -13.83 -16.81
CA LEU A 715 -13.96 -13.58 -16.60
C LEU A 715 -14.40 -12.28 -17.27
N VAL A 716 -13.57 -11.24 -17.18
CA VAL A 716 -13.78 -9.97 -17.89
C VAL A 716 -13.81 -10.21 -19.40
N GLU A 717 -12.83 -10.92 -19.94
CA GLU A 717 -12.78 -11.25 -21.36
C GLU A 717 -14.05 -11.99 -21.81
N LYS A 718 -14.51 -12.97 -21.02
CA LYS A 718 -15.76 -13.70 -21.29
C LYS A 718 -16.98 -12.79 -21.25
N ALA A 719 -17.08 -11.89 -20.27
CA ALA A 719 -18.22 -11.01 -20.08
C ALA A 719 -18.33 -9.94 -21.19
N LEU A 720 -17.20 -9.50 -21.76
CA LEU A 720 -17.17 -8.51 -22.84
C LEU A 720 -17.44 -9.11 -24.23
N LYS A 721 -17.42 -10.44 -24.40
CA LYS A 721 -17.75 -11.09 -25.68
C LYS A 721 -19.16 -10.70 -26.14
N GLY A 722 -19.26 -10.18 -27.35
CA GLY A 722 -20.53 -9.73 -27.94
C GLY A 722 -20.95 -8.32 -27.54
N THR A 723 -20.19 -7.64 -26.68
CA THR A 723 -20.34 -6.20 -26.42
C THR A 723 -19.50 -5.40 -27.43
N GLN A 724 -19.68 -4.08 -27.45
CA GLN A 724 -18.84 -3.17 -28.24
C GLN A 724 -17.40 -3.00 -27.70
N TYR A 725 -17.13 -3.49 -26.49
CA TYR A 725 -15.84 -3.32 -25.82
C TYR A 725 -15.01 -4.59 -25.87
N SER A 726 -13.69 -4.40 -25.81
CA SER A 726 -12.68 -5.45 -25.73
C SER A 726 -12.01 -5.48 -24.36
N ILE A 727 -11.21 -6.52 -24.10
CA ILE A 727 -10.36 -6.57 -22.91
C ILE A 727 -9.35 -5.42 -22.85
N ASP A 728 -8.93 -4.90 -24.01
CA ASP A 728 -7.95 -3.81 -24.09
C ASP A 728 -8.56 -2.49 -23.60
N ASP A 729 -9.85 -2.24 -23.88
CA ASP A 729 -10.60 -1.10 -23.35
C ASP A 729 -10.66 -1.09 -21.81
N ALA A 730 -10.77 -2.28 -21.20
CA ALA A 730 -10.85 -2.45 -19.76
C ALA A 730 -9.48 -2.37 -19.05
N ARG A 731 -8.36 -2.45 -19.78
CA ARG A 731 -7.02 -2.39 -19.16
C ARG A 731 -6.71 -0.98 -18.72
N CYS A 732 -6.44 -0.81 -17.43
CA CYS A 732 -5.95 0.46 -16.91
C CYS A 732 -4.67 0.94 -17.62
N PRO A 733 -4.54 2.25 -17.91
CA PRO A 733 -3.29 2.86 -18.37
C PRO A 733 -2.32 3.18 -17.22
N GLY A 734 -2.79 3.13 -15.96
CA GLY A 734 -1.96 3.24 -14.76
C GLY A 734 -2.39 4.36 -13.83
N GLY A 735 -1.43 4.87 -13.08
CA GLY A 735 -1.59 5.94 -12.11
C GLY A 735 -0.33 6.77 -12.02
N GLY A 736 -0.41 7.98 -11.45
CA GLY A 736 0.72 8.92 -11.39
C GLY A 736 0.93 9.56 -10.02
N PHE A 737 2.03 10.27 -9.89
CA PHE A 737 2.45 11.02 -8.70
C PHE A 737 3.21 12.28 -9.13
N GLY A 738 3.40 13.26 -8.24
CA GLY A 738 4.16 14.48 -8.54
C GLY A 738 5.68 14.29 -8.55
N PRO A 739 6.46 15.21 -9.14
CA PRO A 739 7.90 15.13 -9.12
C PRO A 739 8.44 15.28 -7.68
N VAL A 740 9.52 14.56 -7.36
CA VAL A 740 10.15 14.59 -6.02
C VAL A 740 11.31 15.60 -5.91
N ALA A 741 11.70 16.18 -7.05
CA ALA A 741 12.68 17.26 -7.15
C ALA A 741 12.04 18.44 -7.90
N GLU A 742 12.40 19.66 -7.51
CA GLU A 742 11.90 20.89 -8.14
C GLU A 742 12.31 20.98 -9.62
N ASP A 743 13.50 20.47 -9.95
CA ASP A 743 14.12 20.45 -11.29
C ASP A 743 14.06 19.06 -11.95
N GLY A 744 13.02 18.28 -11.63
CA GLY A 744 12.91 16.89 -12.05
C GLY A 744 11.52 16.45 -12.51
N TYR A 745 11.43 15.15 -12.78
CA TYR A 745 10.26 14.48 -13.29
C TYR A 745 9.78 13.36 -12.35
N GLY A 746 8.47 13.20 -12.24
CA GLY A 746 7.83 11.98 -11.75
C GLY A 746 7.30 11.17 -12.93
N VAL A 747 7.78 9.95 -13.13
CA VAL A 747 7.34 9.07 -14.22
C VAL A 747 6.82 7.75 -13.67
N SER A 748 5.51 7.59 -13.64
CA SER A 748 4.91 6.28 -13.41
C SER A 748 4.62 5.62 -14.75
N TYR A 749 4.87 4.32 -14.85
CA TYR A 749 4.59 3.55 -16.04
C TYR A 749 3.95 2.20 -15.73
N MET A 750 3.18 1.69 -16.69
CA MET A 750 2.49 0.42 -16.57
C MET A 750 2.59 -0.41 -17.84
N ILE A 751 2.80 -1.72 -17.66
CA ILE A 751 2.89 -2.69 -18.74
C ILE A 751 1.57 -3.46 -18.79
N ALA A 752 0.68 -3.03 -19.67
CA ALA A 752 -0.71 -3.49 -19.71
C ALA A 752 -0.94 -4.47 -20.87
N GLY A 753 -0.91 -5.76 -20.55
CA GLY A 753 -1.06 -6.81 -21.58
C GLY A 753 0.13 -6.89 -22.52
N GLU A 754 -0.09 -7.35 -23.76
CA GLU A 754 0.99 -7.60 -24.73
C GLU A 754 1.34 -6.39 -25.61
N ASN A 755 0.41 -5.44 -25.77
CA ASN A 755 0.50 -4.37 -26.77
C ASN A 755 0.33 -2.95 -26.21
N MET A 756 0.22 -2.76 -24.89
CA MET A 756 0.01 -1.43 -24.32
C MET A 756 1.01 -1.10 -23.21
N LEU A 757 1.57 0.09 -23.27
CA LEU A 757 2.36 0.73 -22.23
C LEU A 757 1.72 2.06 -21.86
N GLY A 758 1.44 2.28 -20.57
CA GLY A 758 0.95 3.58 -20.09
C GLY A 758 2.05 4.34 -19.37
N PHE A 759 2.11 5.67 -19.57
CA PHE A 759 3.03 6.55 -18.86
C PHE A 759 2.32 7.79 -18.32
N HIS A 760 2.73 8.21 -17.14
CA HIS A 760 2.26 9.39 -16.43
C HIS A 760 3.48 10.22 -16.07
N ILE A 761 3.68 11.32 -16.79
CA ILE A 761 4.86 12.18 -16.70
C ILE A 761 4.47 13.48 -16.02
N SER A 762 5.01 13.74 -14.83
CA SER A 762 4.80 14.99 -14.08
C SER A 762 6.08 15.81 -13.94
N SER A 763 5.91 17.13 -13.88
CA SER A 763 6.98 18.12 -13.68
C SER A 763 6.41 19.40 -13.08
N LYS A 764 7.24 20.43 -12.87
CA LYS A 764 6.81 21.75 -12.40
C LYS A 764 7.03 22.80 -13.49
N LYS A 765 6.01 23.61 -13.75
CA LYS A 765 6.06 24.68 -14.76
C LYS A 765 7.02 25.80 -14.38
N SER A 766 7.25 25.99 -13.08
CA SER A 766 8.23 26.93 -12.53
C SER A 766 9.67 26.58 -12.91
N CYS A 767 9.96 25.33 -13.27
CA CYS A 767 11.26 24.92 -13.74
C CYS A 767 11.34 24.98 -15.29
N PRO A 768 12.07 25.95 -15.88
CA PRO A 768 12.10 26.15 -17.33
C PRO A 768 12.80 25.02 -18.10
N SER A 769 13.60 24.20 -17.41
CA SER A 769 14.27 23.03 -18.00
C SER A 769 13.42 21.76 -17.98
N THR A 770 12.20 21.80 -17.43
CA THR A 770 11.28 20.66 -17.43
C THR A 770 9.97 20.98 -18.12
N SER A 771 9.46 20.03 -18.90
CA SER A 771 8.13 20.04 -19.50
C SER A 771 7.63 18.61 -19.63
N SER A 772 6.44 18.33 -19.08
CA SER A 772 5.85 16.99 -19.15
C SER A 772 5.45 16.62 -20.58
N ASP A 773 4.94 17.58 -21.35
CA ASP A 773 4.60 17.37 -22.76
C ASP A 773 5.85 17.06 -23.59
N LYS A 774 6.90 17.89 -23.46
CA LYS A 774 8.13 17.68 -24.24
C LYS A 774 8.78 16.34 -23.91
N PHE A 775 8.86 16.00 -22.62
CA PHE A 775 9.45 14.73 -22.22
C PHE A 775 8.62 13.53 -22.66
N ALA A 776 7.29 13.65 -22.74
CA ALA A 776 6.44 12.61 -23.31
C ALA A 776 6.72 12.37 -24.80
N GLU A 777 6.94 13.44 -25.58
CA GLU A 777 7.38 13.32 -26.99
C GLU A 777 8.72 12.60 -27.10
N ASP A 778 9.67 12.93 -26.23
CA ASP A 778 10.99 12.30 -26.24
C ASP A 778 10.93 10.82 -25.83
N ILE A 779 10.00 10.44 -24.94
CA ILE A 779 9.71 9.03 -24.60
C ILE A 779 9.13 8.27 -25.79
N GLU A 780 8.11 8.81 -26.46
CA GLU A 780 7.52 8.19 -27.66
C GLU A 780 8.57 8.03 -28.78
N GLN A 781 9.42 9.04 -28.98
CA GLN A 781 10.53 8.94 -29.94
C GLN A 781 11.56 7.89 -29.52
N ALA A 782 11.94 7.83 -28.24
CA ALA A 782 12.82 6.79 -27.74
C ALA A 782 12.24 5.39 -27.95
N LEU A 783 10.94 5.18 -27.65
CA LEU A 783 10.26 3.90 -27.89
C LEU A 783 10.22 3.54 -29.39
N THR A 784 10.02 4.52 -30.26
CA THR A 784 10.05 4.32 -31.72
C THR A 784 11.43 3.89 -32.21
N ASP A 785 12.48 4.57 -31.75
CA ASP A 785 13.85 4.27 -32.17
C ASP A 785 14.31 2.89 -31.65
N LEU A 786 13.94 2.53 -30.42
CA LEU A 786 14.25 1.20 -29.89
C LEU A 786 13.52 0.09 -30.63
N LYS A 787 12.27 0.34 -31.06
CA LYS A 787 11.54 -0.59 -31.93
C LYS A 787 12.27 -0.81 -33.26
N ALA A 788 12.86 0.24 -33.84
CA ALA A 788 13.57 0.17 -35.11
C ALA A 788 14.84 -0.72 -35.07
N LEU A 789 15.45 -0.91 -33.88
CA LEU A 789 16.58 -1.85 -33.70
C LEU A 789 16.20 -3.32 -33.91
N TRP A 790 14.90 -3.66 -33.93
CA TRP A 790 14.45 -5.02 -34.17
C TRP A 790 14.23 -5.29 -35.65
N HIS A 791 15.14 -6.07 -36.23
CA HIS A 791 14.94 -6.68 -37.54
C HIS A 791 14.46 -8.13 -37.34
N PRO A 792 13.32 -8.54 -37.93
CA PRO A 792 12.96 -9.95 -37.99
C PRO A 792 14.13 -10.71 -38.62
N LYS A 793 14.58 -11.80 -37.98
CA LYS A 793 15.46 -12.73 -38.69
C LYS A 793 14.63 -13.35 -39.81
N GLU A 794 15.10 -13.20 -41.06
CA GLU A 794 14.58 -13.91 -42.23
C GLU A 794 14.56 -15.44 -41.99
#